data_AF-A0A970HM15-F1
#
_entry.id   AF-A0A970HM15-F1
#
_cell.length_a   1.000
_cell.length_b   1.000
_cell.length_c   1.000
_cell.angle_alpha   90.00
_cell.angle_beta   90.00
_cell.angle_gamma   90.00
#
_symmetry.space_group_name_H-M   'P 1'
#
loop_
_entity.id
_entity.type
_entity.pdbx_description
1 polymer ?
#
loop_
_entity_poly.entity_id
_entity_poly.type
_entity_poly.pdbx_seq_one_letter_code
_entity_poly.pdbx_strand_id
1 'polypeptide(L)'
;MKNLAITLLSLAVATAALCGQAEATPLPNGTLEITVYDVKNAVRAGQLTLDAEPDGNACCSAEGIETQAQIRALEAGVEVTVVVRDTTGQDRALDLEAFYPIDLTGWTRWLDINTSQVMASFHRFKEKRYPFLAVSPPQGDTGLCMGVHPTQPFLYEIIVDASGITLKAPLGLTPLGEGPVKSRAEITFYIFPIPAAHGFRGALALYYSLFPEAFERRAMAEGMWLFSFPTEQLPNPHDYAYREGGPNGWKIDERLGIGTYPYTEVSSRTIAVPRLPADRQEALEIFAEMQTGINPAAWYLRGATVDSEVSRTGQRSLKCSKTDPQEWVGASQDIMVNQQRAEPITITGWLKAEGVTGFRGRECSLYADVLLIDGSWAFGRIVDFSVGTHDWQKSSMTFYFDRPVKMVRLHCLFRRGHTGTVWFDDITVTTASRPDENLCLNPGFEIHGTNLDIDAINAYALHAADNQPVFLITTHMGADVSPETPQKLLRFTLNPSPFLRQAEGVELPPGPKEIARYVNMIEAIPAIDGAYIDSVSSWATAHNDFRREHFYCNRNPFTYDPTTKQVVAAGRYYTWHFLDQLQKQLNPLGKWVFTNIHNTMDTFLLYTVSDIPGIESSITSHERFAYIRSASYQKPALLLNFLNLHDFDKRSKHEYHWRMSVLYGLYPSIGRRCDEAYALYGDLYRRFMPSLKSISAAGWQPITHAMLEPAGPYIERFGQSPKRGLYFTVYNENRSPYEGVLIVDAEALGIRAGEVVQVTDTTTGASWPAEFADGQLRAFFSIAAEDVAVLQLKAE
;
A
#
# COMPACT_ATOMS: atom_id res chain seq x y z
N MET A 1 4.19 3.07 34.34
CA MET A 1 5.53 2.83 34.94
C MET A 1 5.68 1.45 35.58
N LYS A 2 4.74 0.92 36.37
CA LYS A 2 4.82 -0.47 36.88
C LYS A 2 4.57 -1.59 35.83
N ASN A 3 3.87 -1.28 34.74
CA ASN A 3 3.66 -2.24 33.63
C ASN A 3 4.85 -2.36 32.66
N LEU A 4 5.79 -1.41 32.66
CA LEU A 4 6.98 -1.45 31.79
C LEU A 4 8.04 -2.44 32.32
N ALA A 5 8.10 -2.61 33.64
CA ALA A 5 9.02 -3.53 34.32
C ALA A 5 8.60 -5.01 34.19
N ILE A 6 7.31 -5.27 33.95
CA ILE A 6 6.78 -6.64 33.77
C ILE A 6 7.01 -7.11 32.33
N THR A 7 6.93 -6.21 31.34
CA THR A 7 7.20 -6.52 29.93
C THR A 7 8.68 -6.83 29.65
N LEU A 8 9.60 -6.11 30.32
CA LEU A 8 11.05 -6.40 30.23
C LEU A 8 11.43 -7.74 30.88
N LEU A 9 10.74 -8.14 31.97
CA LEU A 9 10.95 -9.45 32.58
C LEU A 9 10.36 -10.59 31.72
N SER A 10 9.25 -10.37 31.02
CA SER A 10 8.69 -11.38 30.10
C SER A 10 9.46 -11.52 28.80
N LEU A 11 10.11 -10.45 28.31
CA LEU A 11 11.01 -10.53 27.17
C LEU A 11 12.27 -11.32 27.53
N ALA A 12 12.86 -11.04 28.69
CA ALA A 12 14.01 -11.79 29.21
C ALA A 12 13.72 -13.30 29.41
N VAL A 13 12.47 -13.67 29.71
CA VAL A 13 12.05 -15.07 29.82
C VAL A 13 11.79 -15.70 28.44
N ALA A 14 11.39 -14.94 27.44
CA ALA A 14 11.29 -15.44 26.05
C ALA A 14 12.67 -15.61 25.41
N THR A 15 13.62 -14.69 25.66
CA THR A 15 15.03 -14.92 25.32
C THR A 15 15.64 -16.07 26.14
N ALA A 16 15.33 -16.21 27.44
CA ALA A 16 15.85 -17.32 28.26
C ALA A 16 15.21 -18.70 27.96
N ALA A 17 14.02 -18.74 27.36
CA ALA A 17 13.40 -20.00 26.91
C ALA A 17 13.89 -20.42 25.52
N LEU A 18 14.30 -19.47 24.67
CA LEU A 18 14.97 -19.73 23.38
C LEU A 18 16.49 -19.93 23.54
N CYS A 19 17.08 -19.40 24.61
CA CYS A 19 18.46 -19.58 25.01
C CYS A 19 18.49 -20.18 26.41
N GLY A 20 18.50 -21.52 26.50
CA GLY A 20 19.08 -22.16 27.68
C GLY A 20 20.49 -21.59 27.85
N GLN A 21 20.67 -20.69 28.83
CA GLN A 21 21.91 -19.97 29.13
C GLN A 21 22.89 -19.85 27.94
N ALA A 22 22.53 -19.12 26.90
CA ALA A 22 23.49 -18.79 25.86
C ALA A 22 24.42 -17.70 26.41
N GLU A 23 25.59 -18.10 26.88
CA GLU A 23 26.75 -17.23 26.79
C GLU A 23 26.80 -16.66 25.36
N ALA A 24 27.05 -15.35 25.21
CA ALA A 24 27.09 -14.70 23.91
C ALA A 24 27.97 -15.50 22.95
N THR A 25 27.36 -16.21 21.98
CA THR A 25 28.12 -16.98 21.00
C THR A 25 28.92 -15.97 20.19
N PRO A 26 30.26 -15.94 20.29
CA PRO A 26 31.05 -14.98 19.54
C PRO A 26 30.78 -15.18 18.04
N LEU A 27 30.68 -14.08 17.29
CA LEU A 27 30.67 -14.16 15.84
C LEU A 27 31.88 -14.99 15.38
N PRO A 28 31.74 -15.83 14.35
CA PRO A 28 32.90 -16.55 13.82
C PRO A 28 34.05 -15.55 13.57
N ASN A 29 35.25 -15.83 14.08
CA ASN A 29 36.40 -14.93 13.97
C ASN A 29 36.59 -14.47 12.51
N GLY A 30 36.25 -13.22 12.21
CA GLY A 30 36.26 -12.66 10.87
C GLY A 30 36.35 -11.13 10.93
N THR A 31 37.06 -10.54 9.98
CA THR A 31 37.18 -9.08 9.84
C THR A 31 36.13 -8.59 8.88
N LEU A 32 35.34 -7.58 9.26
CA LEU A 32 34.42 -6.90 8.36
C LEU A 32 35.19 -5.94 7.45
N GLU A 33 35.06 -6.12 6.15
CA GLU A 33 35.65 -5.25 5.13
C GLU A 33 34.58 -4.31 4.57
N ILE A 34 34.79 -2.99 4.68
CA ILE A 34 33.87 -1.98 4.14
C ILE A 34 34.59 -1.24 3.02
N THR A 35 34.01 -1.25 1.83
CA THR A 35 34.53 -0.54 0.67
C THR A 35 33.48 0.40 0.10
N VAL A 36 33.91 1.61 -0.26
CA VAL A 36 33.06 2.60 -0.92
C VAL A 36 33.66 2.89 -2.30
N TYR A 37 32.85 2.72 -3.34
CA TYR A 37 33.24 2.94 -4.73
C TYR A 37 32.47 4.11 -5.32
N ASP A 38 33.17 5.08 -5.91
CA ASP A 38 32.56 6.09 -6.76
C ASP A 38 32.26 5.48 -8.13
N VAL A 39 30.97 5.24 -8.37
CA VAL A 39 30.50 4.49 -9.55
C VAL A 39 30.67 5.31 -10.82
N LYS A 40 30.63 6.63 -10.73
CA LYS A 40 30.76 7.52 -11.89
C LYS A 40 32.21 7.61 -12.34
N ASN A 41 33.13 7.70 -11.39
CA ASN A 41 34.56 7.85 -11.65
C ASN A 41 35.31 6.50 -11.72
N ALA A 42 34.64 5.39 -11.36
CA ALA A 42 35.21 4.04 -11.29
C ALA A 42 36.46 3.96 -10.38
N VAL A 43 36.45 4.70 -9.28
CA VAL A 43 37.54 4.74 -8.29
C VAL A 43 37.06 4.29 -6.92
N ARG A 44 37.95 3.66 -6.16
CA ARG A 44 37.70 3.33 -4.76
C ARG A 44 37.87 4.59 -3.90
N ALA A 45 36.77 5.05 -3.31
CA ALA A 45 36.70 6.27 -2.50
C ALA A 45 36.83 5.99 -0.98
N GLY A 46 36.88 4.73 -0.57
CA GLY A 46 37.16 4.35 0.82
C GLY A 46 37.37 2.84 0.97
N GLN A 47 38.21 2.44 1.93
CA GLN A 47 38.34 1.06 2.39
C GLN A 47 38.63 1.06 3.88
N LEU A 48 37.93 0.21 4.64
CA LEU A 48 38.09 0.00 6.07
C LEU A 48 38.08 -1.50 6.35
N THR A 49 38.78 -1.89 7.40
CA THR A 49 38.69 -3.23 7.99
C THR A 49 38.44 -3.05 9.47
N LEU A 50 37.45 -3.75 10.01
CA LEU A 50 37.15 -3.78 11.44
C LEU A 50 37.16 -5.23 11.90
N ASP A 51 37.74 -5.48 13.07
CA ASP A 51 37.53 -6.77 13.73
C ASP A 51 36.03 -6.87 14.08
N ALA A 52 35.41 -8.03 13.84
CA ALA A 52 34.01 -8.25 14.23
C ALA A 52 33.84 -8.43 15.76
N GLU A 53 34.76 -7.87 16.56
CA GLU A 53 34.65 -7.76 18.00
C GLU A 53 33.81 -6.52 18.40
N PRO A 54 33.17 -6.55 19.58
CA PRO A 54 32.44 -5.41 20.14
C PRO A 54 33.24 -4.09 20.14
N ASP A 55 32.56 -2.98 19.82
CA ASP A 55 33.05 -1.60 20.03
C ASP A 55 34.20 -1.13 19.12
N GLY A 56 34.44 -1.82 18.01
CA GLY A 56 35.35 -1.37 16.95
C GLY A 56 34.89 -0.09 16.25
N ASN A 57 35.83 0.80 15.90
CA ASN A 57 35.58 1.98 15.08
C ASN A 57 36.72 2.19 14.08
N ALA A 58 36.39 2.51 12.84
CA ALA A 58 37.36 2.81 11.80
C ALA A 58 36.89 3.98 10.92
N CYS A 59 37.82 4.78 10.44
CA CYS A 59 37.53 5.88 9.52
C CYS A 59 38.62 6.02 8.44
N CYS A 60 38.21 6.47 7.25
CA CYS A 60 39.11 6.81 6.16
C CYS A 60 38.55 7.98 5.35
N SER A 61 39.43 8.63 4.59
CA SER A 61 39.05 9.70 3.68
C SER A 61 39.84 9.56 2.38
N ALA A 62 39.16 9.45 1.24
CA ALA A 62 39.75 9.42 -0.08
C ALA A 62 38.78 10.00 -1.12
N GLU A 63 39.28 10.59 -2.21
CA GLU A 63 38.45 11.13 -3.30
C GLU A 63 37.32 12.09 -2.84
N GLY A 64 37.59 12.88 -1.80
CA GLY A 64 36.60 13.80 -1.21
C GLY A 64 35.42 13.12 -0.51
N ILE A 65 35.56 11.83 -0.17
CA ILE A 65 34.60 11.05 0.61
C ILE A 65 35.23 10.68 1.94
N GLU A 66 34.53 10.99 3.03
CA GLU A 66 34.81 10.50 4.37
C GLU A 66 33.91 9.29 4.66
N THR A 67 34.51 8.18 5.09
CA THR A 67 33.77 6.97 5.51
C THR A 67 34.12 6.66 6.96
N GLN A 68 33.10 6.43 7.78
CA GLN A 68 33.22 6.02 9.18
C GLN A 68 32.36 4.78 9.40
N ALA A 69 32.88 3.81 10.13
CA ALA A 69 32.18 2.59 10.49
C ALA A 69 32.36 2.30 11.97
N GLN A 70 31.26 1.97 12.64
CA GLN A 70 31.22 1.64 14.06
C GLN A 70 30.50 0.32 14.27
N ILE A 71 31.07 -0.54 15.11
CA ILE A 71 30.47 -1.78 15.59
C ILE A 71 30.01 -1.58 17.03
N ARG A 72 28.80 -1.99 17.36
CA ARG A 72 28.26 -2.02 18.71
C ARG A 72 27.81 -3.44 19.03
N ALA A 73 28.24 -3.99 20.17
CA ALA A 73 27.74 -5.28 20.63
C ALA A 73 26.25 -5.22 21.01
N LEU A 74 25.55 -6.31 20.70
CA LEU A 74 24.20 -6.61 21.15
C LEU A 74 24.22 -7.93 21.93
N GLU A 75 23.15 -8.21 22.67
CA GLU A 75 22.99 -9.48 23.41
C GLU A 75 23.11 -10.71 22.50
N ALA A 76 22.68 -10.60 21.24
CA ALA A 76 22.64 -11.69 20.27
C ALA A 76 23.40 -11.38 18.97
N GLY A 77 24.46 -10.56 18.98
CA GLY A 77 25.27 -10.28 17.78
C GLY A 77 25.90 -8.89 17.79
N VAL A 78 26.07 -8.30 16.60
CA VAL A 78 26.59 -6.93 16.46
C VAL A 78 25.70 -6.07 15.56
N GLU A 79 25.62 -4.79 15.91
CA GLU A 79 25.12 -3.72 15.05
C GLU A 79 26.30 -3.02 14.40
N VAL A 80 26.22 -2.77 13.10
CA VAL A 80 27.21 -2.03 12.33
C VAL A 80 26.55 -0.80 11.74
N THR A 81 27.08 0.38 12.06
CA THR A 81 26.65 1.64 11.46
C THR A 81 27.75 2.17 10.56
N VAL A 82 27.41 2.50 9.31
CA VAL A 82 28.34 3.08 8.35
C VAL A 82 27.83 4.44 7.88
N VAL A 83 28.67 5.45 8.02
CA VAL A 83 28.40 6.83 7.61
C VAL A 83 29.35 7.19 6.47
N VAL A 84 28.79 7.65 5.35
CA VAL A 84 29.54 8.16 4.21
C VAL A 84 29.17 9.62 3.99
N ARG A 85 30.16 10.49 3.84
CA ARG A 85 29.98 11.94 3.66
C ARG A 85 30.81 12.45 2.49
N ASP A 86 30.20 13.28 1.65
CA ASP A 86 30.91 14.06 0.63
C ASP A 86 31.38 15.38 1.25
N THR A 87 32.66 15.69 1.07
CA THR A 87 33.29 16.92 1.57
C THR A 87 33.47 17.98 0.48
N THR A 88 33.09 17.67 -0.75
CA THR A 88 33.33 18.52 -1.93
C THR A 88 32.13 19.39 -2.31
N GLY A 89 30.95 19.07 -1.80
CA GLY A 89 29.69 19.74 -2.13
C GLY A 89 29.10 19.30 -3.47
N GLN A 90 29.44 18.10 -3.96
CA GLN A 90 28.99 17.58 -5.25
C GLN A 90 27.98 16.45 -5.08
N ASP A 91 27.23 16.17 -6.15
CA ASP A 91 26.45 14.94 -6.23
C ASP A 91 27.39 13.74 -6.42
N ARG A 92 27.25 12.69 -5.59
CA ARG A 92 28.06 11.47 -5.63
C ARG A 92 27.18 10.24 -5.75
N ALA A 93 27.47 9.39 -6.73
CA ALA A 93 26.86 8.07 -6.90
C ALA A 93 27.86 7.01 -6.41
N LEU A 94 27.54 6.36 -5.30
CA LEU A 94 28.45 5.47 -4.59
C LEU A 94 27.85 4.08 -4.42
N ASP A 95 28.68 3.05 -4.55
CA ASP A 95 28.37 1.70 -4.06
C ASP A 95 29.10 1.50 -2.74
N LEU A 96 28.35 1.25 -1.67
CA LEU A 96 28.90 0.78 -0.39
C LEU A 96 28.78 -0.74 -0.35
N GLU A 97 29.89 -1.42 -0.10
CA GLU A 97 29.94 -2.88 0.06
C GLU A 97 30.55 -3.21 1.43
N ALA A 98 29.78 -3.87 2.29
CA ALA A 98 30.23 -4.42 3.57
C ALA A 98 30.31 -5.94 3.44
N PHE A 99 31.53 -6.46 3.34
CA PHE A 99 31.83 -7.87 3.14
C PHE A 99 32.30 -8.52 4.44
N TYR A 100 31.60 -9.58 4.83
CA TYR A 100 31.95 -10.44 5.95
C TYR A 100 32.51 -11.77 5.41
N PRO A 101 33.85 -11.96 5.44
CA PRO A 101 34.52 -13.13 4.88
C PRO A 101 34.33 -14.35 5.77
N ILE A 102 33.82 -15.43 5.19
CA ILE A 102 33.65 -16.72 5.86
C ILE A 102 33.51 -17.83 4.80
N ASP A 103 34.15 -18.98 4.99
CA ASP A 103 34.01 -20.11 4.06
C ASP A 103 32.63 -20.76 4.22
N LEU A 104 31.78 -20.51 3.24
CA LEU A 104 30.40 -21.02 3.18
C LEU A 104 30.28 -22.25 2.26
N THR A 105 31.40 -22.87 1.88
CA THR A 105 31.36 -24.07 1.04
C THR A 105 30.58 -25.19 1.72
N GLY A 106 29.54 -25.70 1.05
CA GLY A 106 28.68 -26.76 1.59
C GLY A 106 27.66 -26.31 2.65
N TRP A 107 27.62 -25.02 3.00
CA TRP A 107 26.58 -24.48 3.87
C TRP A 107 25.23 -24.47 3.17
N THR A 108 24.16 -24.51 3.94
CA THR A 108 22.79 -24.31 3.44
C THR A 108 22.44 -22.84 3.51
N ARG A 109 22.02 -22.25 2.40
CA ARG A 109 21.33 -20.95 2.43
C ARG A 109 19.83 -21.16 2.50
N TRP A 110 19.16 -20.25 3.20
CA TRP A 110 17.71 -20.29 3.33
C TRP A 110 17.07 -19.17 2.49
N LEU A 111 16.04 -19.51 1.72
CA LEU A 111 15.34 -18.58 0.82
C LEU A 111 14.06 -18.02 1.45
N ASP A 112 13.37 -18.85 2.24
CA ASP A 112 12.18 -18.51 3.02
C ASP A 112 11.96 -19.59 4.11
N ILE A 113 10.79 -19.57 4.77
CA ILE A 113 10.42 -20.52 5.85
C ILE A 113 10.20 -21.97 5.39
N ASN A 114 10.17 -22.22 4.08
CA ASN A 114 9.92 -23.55 3.48
C ASN A 114 11.09 -24.04 2.61
N THR A 115 11.87 -23.12 2.03
CA THR A 115 12.80 -23.41 0.95
C THR A 115 14.24 -23.09 1.36
N SER A 116 15.14 -24.05 1.13
CA SER A 116 16.57 -23.88 1.32
C SER A 116 17.35 -24.52 0.18
N GLN A 117 18.63 -24.14 0.04
CA GLN A 117 19.51 -24.67 -0.98
C GLN A 117 20.94 -24.78 -0.43
N VAL A 118 21.57 -25.95 -0.62
CA VAL A 118 23.01 -26.14 -0.34
C VAL A 118 23.86 -25.32 -1.31
N MET A 119 24.83 -24.60 -0.77
CA MET A 119 25.75 -23.74 -1.52
C MET A 119 26.85 -24.56 -2.17
N ALA A 120 26.89 -24.53 -3.50
CA ALA A 120 28.01 -25.04 -4.29
C ALA A 120 29.02 -23.93 -4.58
N SER A 121 30.30 -24.28 -4.70
CA SER A 121 31.47 -23.37 -4.66
C SER A 121 31.48 -22.24 -5.70
N PHE A 122 30.72 -22.33 -6.78
CA PHE A 122 30.75 -21.38 -7.91
C PHE A 122 29.48 -20.51 -8.04
N HIS A 123 28.56 -20.56 -7.08
CA HIS A 123 27.33 -19.77 -7.16
C HIS A 123 27.37 -18.52 -6.30
N ARG A 124 26.91 -17.41 -6.90
CA ARG A 124 26.67 -16.13 -6.24
C ARG A 124 25.18 -15.82 -6.29
N PHE A 125 24.57 -15.55 -5.13
CA PHE A 125 23.14 -15.29 -4.98
C PHE A 125 22.89 -13.89 -4.46
N LYS A 126 21.71 -13.35 -4.74
CA LYS A 126 21.27 -12.02 -4.30
C LYS A 126 19.91 -12.13 -3.63
N GLU A 127 19.79 -11.57 -2.44
CA GLU A 127 18.53 -11.38 -1.71
C GLU A 127 18.20 -9.89 -1.67
N LYS A 128 16.94 -9.57 -2.01
CA LYS A 128 16.39 -8.21 -2.03
C LYS A 128 14.97 -8.14 -1.46
N ARG A 129 14.37 -9.30 -1.22
CA ARG A 129 12.97 -9.46 -0.85
C ARG A 129 12.81 -9.34 0.65
N TYR A 130 13.63 -10.09 1.39
CA TYR A 130 13.66 -10.05 2.84
C TYR A 130 14.70 -9.04 3.34
N PRO A 131 14.54 -8.51 4.57
CA PRO A 131 15.51 -7.60 5.17
C PRO A 131 16.72 -8.30 5.77
N PHE A 132 16.88 -9.61 5.53
CA PHE A 132 18.02 -10.38 5.97
C PHE A 132 18.26 -11.60 5.07
N LEU A 133 19.41 -12.23 5.26
CA LEU A 133 19.81 -13.49 4.66
C LEU A 133 20.36 -14.42 5.75
N ALA A 134 19.96 -15.69 5.72
CA ALA A 134 20.34 -16.70 6.70
C ALA A 134 21.07 -17.88 6.05
N VAL A 135 22.14 -18.35 6.68
CA VAL A 135 22.92 -19.53 6.29
C VAL A 135 23.18 -20.43 7.49
N SER A 136 23.30 -21.74 7.26
CA SER A 136 23.58 -22.73 8.31
C SER A 136 24.64 -23.72 7.84
N PRO A 137 25.58 -24.13 8.71
CA PRO A 137 26.64 -25.06 8.33
C PRO A 137 26.08 -26.48 8.14
N PRO A 138 26.79 -27.35 7.40
CA PRO A 138 26.41 -28.77 7.29
C PRO A 138 26.65 -29.54 8.61
N GLN A 139 27.53 -29.04 9.47
CA GLN A 139 27.83 -29.59 10.80
C GLN A 139 27.97 -28.45 11.81
N GLY A 140 27.45 -28.65 13.03
CA GLY A 140 27.46 -27.65 14.10
C GLY A 140 26.10 -26.96 14.30
N ASP A 141 25.96 -26.32 15.45
CA ASP A 141 24.65 -25.86 15.95
C ASP A 141 24.38 -24.37 15.67
N THR A 142 25.36 -23.64 15.11
CA THR A 142 25.29 -22.19 14.91
C THR A 142 25.42 -21.83 13.43
N GLY A 143 24.36 -21.26 12.87
CA GLY A 143 24.35 -20.56 11.58
C GLY A 143 24.60 -19.06 11.74
N LEU A 144 24.54 -18.34 10.62
CA LEU A 144 24.79 -16.90 10.54
C LEU A 144 23.66 -16.19 9.81
N CYS A 145 23.32 -14.99 10.25
CA CYS A 145 22.40 -14.10 9.58
C CYS A 145 22.97 -12.69 9.47
N MET A 146 22.79 -12.08 8.29
CA MET A 146 23.08 -10.67 8.04
C MET A 146 21.78 -9.98 7.64
N GLY A 147 21.44 -8.86 8.27
CA GLY A 147 20.18 -8.14 8.01
C GLY A 147 20.24 -6.65 8.24
N VAL A 148 19.27 -5.92 7.73
CA VAL A 148 19.15 -4.46 7.84
C VAL A 148 18.07 -4.08 8.85
N HIS A 149 18.08 -2.85 9.35
CA HIS A 149 17.01 -2.38 10.23
C HIS A 149 15.66 -2.33 9.48
N PRO A 150 14.56 -2.90 10.00
CA PRO A 150 13.31 -3.04 9.24
C PRO A 150 12.64 -1.71 8.92
N THR A 151 12.89 -0.68 9.74
CA THR A 151 12.28 0.65 9.62
C THR A 151 13.25 1.75 9.19
N GLN A 152 14.47 1.42 8.75
CA GLN A 152 15.41 2.38 8.15
C GLN A 152 15.35 2.22 6.63
N PRO A 153 14.69 3.12 5.88
CA PRO A 153 14.61 2.96 4.45
C PRO A 153 15.95 3.25 3.78
N PHE A 154 16.51 2.26 3.11
CA PHE A 154 17.58 2.41 2.12
C PHE A 154 17.50 1.26 1.10
N LEU A 155 18.10 1.41 -0.08
CA LEU A 155 18.18 0.32 -1.05
C LEU A 155 19.35 -0.58 -0.70
N TYR A 156 19.15 -1.88 -0.81
CA TYR A 156 20.20 -2.86 -0.55
C TYR A 156 20.04 -4.12 -1.41
N GLU A 157 21.14 -4.85 -1.55
CA GLU A 157 21.19 -6.25 -1.94
C GLU A 157 22.07 -6.99 -0.93
N ILE A 158 21.61 -8.12 -0.39
CA ILE A 158 22.48 -9.02 0.39
C ILE A 158 22.93 -10.13 -0.53
N ILE A 159 24.24 -10.22 -0.73
CA ILE A 159 24.88 -11.12 -1.67
C ILE A 159 25.56 -12.22 -0.87
N VAL A 160 25.42 -13.47 -1.31
CA VAL A 160 26.12 -14.60 -0.69
C VAL A 160 26.79 -15.47 -1.76
N ASP A 161 28.03 -15.84 -1.51
CA ASP A 161 28.77 -16.84 -2.26
C ASP A 161 29.67 -17.66 -1.33
N ALA A 162 30.49 -18.57 -1.87
CA ALA A 162 31.32 -19.45 -1.06
C ALA A 162 32.34 -18.71 -0.17
N SER A 163 32.68 -17.46 -0.48
CA SER A 163 33.68 -16.67 0.26
C SER A 163 33.11 -15.83 1.40
N GLY A 164 31.79 -15.65 1.45
CA GLY A 164 31.13 -14.92 2.54
C GLY A 164 29.83 -14.23 2.14
N ILE A 165 29.46 -13.22 2.93
CA ILE A 165 28.23 -12.44 2.76
C ILE A 165 28.58 -10.97 2.56
N THR A 166 28.01 -10.33 1.54
CA THR A 166 28.19 -8.90 1.25
C THR A 166 26.85 -8.16 1.32
N LEU A 167 26.73 -7.15 2.17
CA LEU A 167 25.69 -6.14 2.05
C LEU A 167 26.15 -5.08 1.04
N LYS A 168 25.43 -4.94 -0.07
CA LYS A 168 25.65 -3.87 -1.06
C LYS A 168 24.54 -2.83 -0.96
N ALA A 169 24.89 -1.56 -0.79
CA ALA A 169 23.95 -0.45 -0.77
C ALA A 169 24.35 0.61 -1.83
N PRO A 170 23.53 0.83 -2.88
CA PRO A 170 23.71 1.96 -3.77
C PRO A 170 23.26 3.25 -3.07
N LEU A 171 24.17 4.21 -2.96
CA LEU A 171 24.00 5.46 -2.23
C LEU A 171 24.17 6.67 -3.15
N GLY A 172 23.32 7.67 -2.94
CA GLY A 172 23.45 9.01 -3.49
C GLY A 172 23.82 9.99 -2.37
N LEU A 173 24.80 10.85 -2.60
CA LEU A 173 25.09 11.99 -1.74
C LEU A 173 24.82 13.27 -2.53
N THR A 174 24.15 14.24 -1.92
CA THR A 174 23.84 15.50 -2.59
C THR A 174 23.75 16.66 -1.59
N PRO A 175 24.26 17.86 -1.92
CA PRO A 175 24.10 19.04 -1.08
C PRO A 175 22.64 19.55 -1.03
N LEU A 176 21.75 19.03 -1.89
CA LEU A 176 20.34 19.42 -1.94
C LEU A 176 19.47 18.73 -0.88
N GLY A 177 19.99 17.69 -0.21
CA GLY A 177 19.34 17.12 0.96
C GLY A 177 19.32 18.09 2.14
N GLU A 178 18.40 17.89 3.08
CA GLU A 178 18.34 18.63 4.34
C GLU A 178 18.74 17.74 5.54
N GLY A 179 19.18 18.36 6.64
CA GLY A 179 19.46 17.67 7.89
C GLY A 179 20.47 16.51 7.76
N PRO A 180 20.14 15.29 8.25
CA PRO A 180 21.08 14.18 8.36
C PRO A 180 21.48 13.55 7.02
N VAL A 181 20.81 13.90 5.92
CA VAL A 181 21.06 13.37 4.56
C VAL A 181 21.73 14.39 3.62
N LYS A 182 22.07 15.58 4.12
CA LYS A 182 22.79 16.59 3.33
C LYS A 182 24.24 16.16 3.10
N SER A 183 24.58 15.84 1.85
CA SER A 183 25.88 15.31 1.43
C SER A 183 26.34 14.12 2.29
N ARG A 184 25.40 13.32 2.78
CA ARG A 184 25.64 12.27 3.76
C ARG A 184 24.65 11.12 3.60
N ALA A 185 25.13 9.90 3.78
CA ALA A 185 24.33 8.71 3.93
C ALA A 185 24.76 7.97 5.20
N GLU A 186 23.80 7.39 5.89
CA GLU A 186 24.01 6.53 7.05
C GLU A 186 23.16 5.29 6.88
N ILE A 187 23.77 4.13 7.02
CA ILE A 187 23.09 2.83 6.98
C ILE A 187 23.46 2.02 8.22
N THR A 188 22.50 1.24 8.70
CA THR A 188 22.68 0.34 9.84
C THR A 188 22.28 -1.07 9.43
N PHE A 189 23.15 -2.03 9.75
CA PHE A 189 22.92 -3.44 9.53
C PHE A 189 23.43 -4.27 10.72
N TYR A 190 23.07 -5.54 10.72
CA TYR A 190 23.23 -6.45 11.83
C TYR A 190 23.84 -7.75 11.34
N ILE A 191 24.72 -8.31 12.15
CA ILE A 191 25.24 -9.67 11.96
C ILE A 191 25.00 -10.41 13.27
N PHE A 192 24.29 -11.54 13.20
CA PHE A 192 23.94 -12.31 14.38
C PHE A 192 23.99 -13.83 14.13
N PRO A 193 24.43 -14.62 15.12
CA PRO A 193 24.30 -16.07 15.07
C PRO A 193 22.83 -16.50 15.12
N ILE A 194 22.52 -17.62 14.49
CA ILE A 194 21.18 -18.24 14.54
C ILE A 194 21.32 -19.73 14.87
N PRO A 195 20.35 -20.37 15.56
CA PRO A 195 20.35 -21.82 15.71
C PRO A 195 20.27 -22.51 14.35
N ALA A 196 21.29 -23.30 14.00
CA ALA A 196 21.39 -23.96 12.70
C ALA A 196 20.18 -24.87 12.42
N ALA A 197 19.67 -25.53 13.47
CA ALA A 197 18.48 -26.38 13.39
C ALA A 197 17.19 -25.63 12.98
N HIS A 198 17.13 -24.31 13.15
CA HIS A 198 15.95 -23.50 12.83
C HIS A 198 16.13 -22.60 11.60
N GLY A 199 17.37 -22.42 11.10
CA GLY A 199 17.62 -21.73 9.84
C GLY A 199 16.89 -20.39 9.68
N PHE A 200 16.16 -20.23 8.59
CA PHE A 200 15.35 -19.01 8.31
C PHE A 200 14.34 -18.69 9.42
N ARG A 201 13.70 -19.71 9.98
CA ARG A 201 12.69 -19.53 11.04
C ARG A 201 13.33 -19.02 12.33
N GLY A 202 14.54 -19.49 12.64
CA GLY A 202 15.35 -18.95 13.73
C GLY A 202 15.75 -17.49 13.49
N ALA A 203 16.18 -17.17 12.27
CA ALA A 203 16.50 -15.80 11.87
C ALA A 203 15.29 -14.86 12.00
N LEU A 204 14.10 -15.26 11.53
CA LEU A 204 12.86 -14.49 11.70
C LEU A 204 12.51 -14.28 13.17
N ALA A 205 12.58 -15.32 13.99
CA ALA A 205 12.26 -15.25 15.42
C ALA A 205 13.13 -14.19 16.11
N LEU A 206 14.44 -14.24 15.85
CA LEU A 206 15.40 -13.27 16.38
C LEU A 206 15.14 -11.87 15.83
N TYR A 207 14.89 -11.75 14.52
CA TYR A 207 14.59 -10.46 13.88
C TYR A 207 13.36 -9.77 14.47
N TYR A 208 12.27 -10.50 14.74
CA TYR A 208 11.10 -9.93 15.43
C TYR A 208 11.41 -9.52 16.86
N SER A 209 12.25 -10.27 17.58
CA SER A 209 12.63 -9.94 18.95
C SER A 209 13.52 -8.70 19.05
N LEU A 210 14.36 -8.46 18.03
CA LEU A 210 15.21 -7.27 17.93
C LEU A 210 14.41 -6.01 17.58
N PHE A 211 13.31 -6.16 16.82
CA PHE A 211 12.52 -5.03 16.32
C PHE A 211 11.01 -5.16 16.60
N PRO A 212 10.58 -5.32 17.87
CA PRO A 212 9.20 -5.66 18.20
C PRO A 212 8.19 -4.61 17.74
N GLU A 213 8.56 -3.32 17.77
CA GLU A 213 7.66 -2.22 17.38
C GLU A 213 7.27 -2.25 15.88
N ALA A 214 8.14 -2.74 15.01
CA ALA A 214 7.90 -2.84 13.56
C ALA A 214 6.86 -3.92 13.22
N PHE A 215 6.75 -4.94 14.06
CA PHE A 215 5.91 -6.13 13.85
C PHE A 215 4.76 -6.22 14.86
N GLU A 216 4.56 -5.17 15.67
CA GLU A 216 3.48 -5.11 16.64
C GLU A 216 2.12 -5.32 15.96
N ARG A 217 1.34 -6.25 16.51
CA ARG A 217 -0.05 -6.45 16.13
C ARG A 217 -0.92 -5.44 16.89
N ARG A 218 -1.51 -4.50 16.17
CA ARG A 218 -2.39 -3.45 16.75
C ARG A 218 -3.86 -3.66 16.41
N ALA A 219 -4.16 -4.03 15.17
CA ALA A 219 -5.49 -4.45 14.76
C ALA A 219 -5.79 -5.86 15.29
N MET A 220 -6.80 -5.95 16.16
CA MET A 220 -7.18 -7.21 16.84
C MET A 220 -8.43 -7.85 16.23
N ALA A 221 -9.14 -7.17 15.32
CA ALA A 221 -10.34 -7.70 14.70
C ALA A 221 -10.00 -8.87 13.76
N GLU A 222 -10.89 -9.86 13.69
CA GLU A 222 -10.68 -11.09 12.94
C GLU A 222 -11.76 -11.26 11.88
N GLY A 223 -11.36 -11.19 10.61
CA GLY A 223 -12.28 -11.36 9.51
C GLY A 223 -11.75 -10.82 8.19
N MET A 224 -12.56 -11.04 7.17
CA MET A 224 -12.28 -10.67 5.79
C MET A 224 -12.52 -9.18 5.52
N TRP A 225 -12.05 -8.76 4.34
CA TRP A 225 -12.29 -7.46 3.75
C TRP A 225 -13.61 -7.41 2.97
N LEU A 226 -14.29 -6.27 3.06
CA LEU A 226 -15.53 -5.95 2.35
C LEU A 226 -15.32 -4.71 1.47
N PHE A 227 -15.73 -4.80 0.21
CA PHE A 227 -15.61 -3.71 -0.77
C PHE A 227 -16.79 -3.67 -1.74
N SER A 228 -17.37 -2.48 -1.93
CA SER A 228 -18.39 -2.24 -2.96
C SER A 228 -19.56 -3.24 -2.91
N PHE A 229 -20.01 -3.56 -1.70
CA PHE A 229 -21.17 -4.42 -1.44
C PHE A 229 -22.01 -3.84 -0.28
N PRO A 230 -23.36 -3.80 -0.38
CA PRO A 230 -24.21 -3.26 0.68
C PRO A 230 -24.09 -4.05 1.97
N THR A 231 -23.59 -3.42 3.04
CA THR A 231 -23.27 -4.10 4.31
C THR A 231 -24.51 -4.70 4.97
N GLU A 232 -25.69 -4.10 4.81
CA GLU A 232 -26.95 -4.63 5.34
C GLU A 232 -27.46 -5.90 4.64
N GLN A 233 -26.89 -6.26 3.48
CA GLN A 233 -27.22 -7.47 2.71
C GLN A 233 -26.15 -8.55 2.85
N LEU A 234 -25.13 -8.33 3.67
CA LEU A 234 -23.97 -9.21 3.78
C LEU A 234 -24.37 -10.59 4.33
N PRO A 235 -24.12 -11.69 3.59
CA PRO A 235 -24.24 -13.03 4.16
C PRO A 235 -23.22 -13.21 5.29
N ASN A 236 -23.66 -13.71 6.45
CA ASN A 236 -22.81 -14.00 7.61
C ASN A 236 -21.86 -12.85 7.98
N PRO A 237 -22.39 -11.68 8.39
CA PRO A 237 -21.59 -10.47 8.57
C PRO A 237 -20.42 -10.62 9.56
N HIS A 238 -20.52 -11.55 10.51
CA HIS A 238 -19.45 -11.85 11.46
C HIS A 238 -18.16 -12.36 10.81
N ASP A 239 -18.16 -12.80 9.56
CA ASP A 239 -16.97 -13.25 8.83
C ASP A 239 -16.12 -12.11 8.26
N TYR A 240 -16.63 -10.88 8.36
CA TYR A 240 -15.96 -9.67 7.88
C TYR A 240 -15.57 -8.81 9.07
N ALA A 241 -14.46 -8.09 8.93
CA ALA A 241 -13.95 -7.19 9.96
C ALA A 241 -13.49 -5.83 9.41
N TYR A 242 -13.23 -5.72 8.11
CA TYR A 242 -12.60 -4.54 7.54
C TYR A 242 -13.32 -4.09 6.27
N ARG A 243 -14.09 -2.99 6.32
CA ARG A 243 -14.74 -2.45 5.13
C ARG A 243 -13.95 -1.31 4.53
N GLU A 244 -13.57 -1.47 3.27
CA GLU A 244 -13.16 -0.36 2.41
C GLU A 244 -14.39 0.44 1.99
N GLY A 245 -14.57 1.61 2.59
CA GLY A 245 -15.68 2.50 2.28
C GLY A 245 -16.09 3.36 3.46
N GLY A 246 -16.50 4.60 3.19
CA GLY A 246 -16.86 5.60 4.18
C GLY A 246 -16.67 7.02 3.63
N PRO A 247 -16.89 8.08 4.44
CA PRO A 247 -17.28 8.02 5.85
C PRO A 247 -18.75 7.65 6.08
N ASN A 248 -19.59 7.61 5.04
CA ASN A 248 -20.99 7.21 5.17
C ASN A 248 -21.14 5.70 5.43
N GLY A 249 -22.25 5.27 6.02
CA GLY A 249 -22.54 3.84 6.26
C GLY A 249 -21.98 3.26 7.56
N TRP A 250 -21.15 3.99 8.30
CA TRP A 250 -20.47 3.52 9.53
C TRP A 250 -21.41 2.95 10.60
N LYS A 251 -22.64 3.47 10.74
CA LYS A 251 -23.62 2.98 11.74
C LYS A 251 -24.03 1.53 11.51
N ILE A 252 -24.08 1.11 10.24
CA ILE A 252 -24.42 -0.28 9.89
C ILE A 252 -23.22 -1.18 10.20
N ASP A 253 -22.01 -0.71 9.89
CA ASP A 253 -20.78 -1.46 10.14
C ASP A 253 -20.57 -1.67 11.64
N GLU A 254 -20.68 -0.61 12.43
CA GLU A 254 -20.56 -0.65 13.89
C GLU A 254 -21.53 -1.65 14.51
N ARG A 255 -22.80 -1.64 14.07
CA ARG A 255 -23.82 -2.59 14.53
C ARG A 255 -23.46 -4.05 14.21
N LEU A 256 -22.72 -4.28 13.12
CA LEU A 256 -22.30 -5.61 12.67
C LEU A 256 -20.90 -6.00 13.17
N GLY A 257 -20.19 -5.09 13.86
CA GLY A 257 -18.81 -5.32 14.32
C GLY A 257 -17.77 -5.26 13.21
N ILE A 258 -18.07 -4.57 12.11
CA ILE A 258 -17.17 -4.38 10.96
C ILE A 258 -16.56 -2.98 11.08
N GLY A 259 -15.24 -2.87 10.93
CA GLY A 259 -14.57 -1.58 10.97
C GLY A 259 -14.76 -0.78 9.69
N THR A 260 -14.95 0.53 9.80
CA THR A 260 -15.10 1.45 8.66
C THR A 260 -13.74 2.09 8.30
N TYR A 261 -13.24 1.83 7.10
CA TYR A 261 -11.98 2.39 6.59
C TYR A 261 -12.24 3.17 5.29
N PRO A 262 -12.39 4.51 5.36
CA PRO A 262 -12.56 5.34 4.18
C PRO A 262 -11.34 5.26 3.25
N TYR A 263 -11.61 5.22 1.95
CA TYR A 263 -10.61 5.01 0.88
C TYR A 263 -9.82 6.28 0.53
N THR A 264 -8.55 6.09 0.11
CA THR A 264 -7.79 7.06 -0.69
C THR A 264 -6.70 6.39 -1.52
N GLU A 265 -6.39 6.98 -2.69
CA GLU A 265 -5.15 6.74 -3.44
C GLU A 265 -4.33 8.04 -3.42
N VAL A 266 -3.20 8.06 -2.69
CA VAL A 266 -2.49 9.31 -2.36
C VAL A 266 -1.46 9.76 -3.42
N SER A 267 -0.98 8.85 -4.27
CA SER A 267 0.20 9.09 -5.12
C SER A 267 -0.13 9.26 -6.61
N SER A 268 -1.40 9.56 -6.95
CA SER A 268 -1.81 9.77 -8.34
C SER A 268 -2.68 11.01 -8.53
N ARG A 269 -2.64 11.58 -9.74
CA ARG A 269 -3.59 12.57 -10.23
C ARG A 269 -3.94 12.27 -11.68
N THR A 270 -5.22 12.26 -12.00
CA THR A 270 -5.69 11.99 -13.35
C THR A 270 -6.29 13.24 -13.99
N ILE A 271 -5.93 13.51 -15.24
CA ILE A 271 -6.57 14.52 -16.08
C ILE A 271 -7.16 13.88 -17.34
N ALA A 272 -8.27 14.44 -17.82
CA ALA A 272 -8.81 14.11 -19.13
C ALA A 272 -8.11 14.94 -20.21
N VAL A 273 -7.77 14.31 -21.32
CA VAL A 273 -7.11 14.92 -22.48
C VAL A 273 -8.06 14.99 -23.69
N PRO A 274 -7.90 15.99 -24.58
CA PRO A 274 -8.80 16.19 -25.73
C PRO A 274 -8.81 14.99 -26.69
N ARG A 275 -7.65 14.33 -26.84
CA ARG A 275 -7.41 13.16 -27.68
C ARG A 275 -6.50 12.20 -26.93
N LEU A 276 -6.64 10.89 -27.17
CA LEU A 276 -5.73 9.90 -26.59
C LEU A 276 -4.38 9.99 -27.32
N PRO A 277 -3.28 10.33 -26.63
CA PRO A 277 -1.97 10.36 -27.26
C PRO A 277 -1.52 8.95 -27.67
N ALA A 278 -0.86 8.84 -28.83
CA ALA A 278 -0.30 7.60 -29.34
C ALA A 278 0.98 7.20 -28.60
N ASP A 279 1.73 8.18 -28.11
CA ASP A 279 2.97 7.97 -27.38
C ASP A 279 3.23 9.07 -26.34
N ARG A 280 4.36 8.93 -25.64
CA ARG A 280 4.76 9.84 -24.56
C ARG A 280 5.08 11.26 -25.06
N GLN A 281 5.65 11.39 -26.26
CA GLN A 281 6.02 12.70 -26.80
C GLN A 281 4.75 13.50 -27.10
N GLU A 282 3.79 12.89 -27.79
CA GLU A 282 2.50 13.50 -28.06
C GLU A 282 1.74 13.83 -26.77
N ALA A 283 1.85 12.98 -25.74
CA ALA A 283 1.23 13.25 -24.43
C ALA A 283 1.82 14.49 -23.74
N LEU A 284 3.14 14.70 -23.82
CA LEU A 284 3.80 15.89 -23.28
C LEU A 284 3.40 17.16 -24.05
N GLU A 285 3.25 17.07 -25.37
CA GLU A 285 2.76 18.19 -26.19
C GLU A 285 1.34 18.58 -25.80
N ILE A 286 0.42 17.61 -25.66
CA ILE A 286 -0.93 17.86 -25.15
C ILE A 286 -0.88 18.50 -23.75
N PHE A 287 -0.04 17.97 -22.86
CA PHE A 287 0.06 18.50 -21.51
C PHE A 287 0.55 19.96 -21.50
N ALA A 288 1.53 20.30 -22.34
CA ALA A 288 2.01 21.66 -22.53
C ALA A 288 0.94 22.60 -23.12
N GLU A 289 0.14 22.12 -24.08
CA GLU A 289 -1.03 22.85 -24.59
C GLU A 289 -2.03 23.13 -23.45
N MET A 290 -2.31 22.14 -22.60
CA MET A 290 -3.21 22.29 -21.45
C MET A 290 -2.68 23.26 -20.39
N GLN A 291 -1.35 23.35 -20.21
CA GLN A 291 -0.71 24.31 -19.31
C GLN A 291 -0.85 25.77 -19.77
N THR A 292 -0.96 25.99 -21.08
CA THR A 292 -1.09 27.34 -21.68
C THR A 292 -2.52 27.70 -22.06
N GLY A 293 -3.43 26.73 -22.01
CA GLY A 293 -4.86 26.91 -22.28
C GLY A 293 -5.56 27.84 -21.30
N ILE A 294 -6.56 28.56 -21.81
CA ILE A 294 -7.40 29.45 -20.99
C ILE A 294 -8.36 28.60 -20.15
N ASN A 295 -8.13 28.56 -18.84
CA ASN A 295 -9.10 28.01 -17.88
C ASN A 295 -9.95 29.16 -17.30
N PRO A 296 -11.29 29.10 -17.37
CA PRO A 296 -12.14 30.14 -16.79
C PRO A 296 -12.25 29.96 -15.27
N ALA A 297 -12.05 31.03 -14.51
CA ALA A 297 -12.23 31.01 -13.06
C ALA A 297 -13.65 30.55 -12.68
N ALA A 298 -13.76 29.81 -11.57
CA ALA A 298 -14.99 29.24 -11.00
C ALA A 298 -15.71 28.17 -11.85
N TRP A 299 -15.19 27.80 -13.02
CA TRP A 299 -15.78 26.77 -13.87
C TRP A 299 -14.86 25.56 -14.00
N TYR A 300 -15.41 24.37 -13.78
CA TYR A 300 -14.74 23.11 -14.07
C TYR A 300 -15.07 22.69 -15.51
N LEU A 301 -14.08 22.74 -16.40
CA LEU A 301 -14.22 22.32 -17.79
C LEU A 301 -14.19 20.80 -17.92
N ARG A 302 -15.00 20.27 -18.85
CA ARG A 302 -14.95 18.88 -19.27
C ARG A 302 -14.95 18.80 -20.79
N GLY A 303 -13.76 18.72 -21.40
CA GLY A 303 -13.57 18.67 -22.85
C GLY A 303 -13.92 19.95 -23.61
N ALA A 304 -14.50 20.95 -22.94
CA ALA A 304 -14.79 22.26 -23.52
C ALA A 304 -13.55 23.16 -23.46
N THR A 305 -13.54 24.21 -24.27
CA THR A 305 -12.50 25.24 -24.26
C THR A 305 -13.13 26.63 -24.19
N VAL A 306 -12.35 27.62 -23.76
CA VAL A 306 -12.76 29.03 -23.88
C VAL A 306 -12.35 29.53 -25.26
N ASP A 307 -13.31 30.04 -26.01
CA ASP A 307 -13.12 30.59 -27.36
C ASP A 307 -13.02 32.11 -27.27
N SER A 308 -11.98 32.69 -27.87
CA SER A 308 -11.74 34.13 -27.90
C SER A 308 -12.13 34.79 -29.24
N GLU A 309 -12.61 34.00 -30.21
CA GLU A 309 -13.02 34.49 -31.52
C GLU A 309 -14.56 34.59 -31.62
N VAL A 310 -15.26 33.72 -30.90
CA VAL A 310 -16.73 33.68 -30.86
C VAL A 310 -17.21 33.98 -29.45
N SER A 311 -17.87 35.13 -29.27
CA SER A 311 -18.57 35.50 -28.02
C SER A 311 -19.91 36.17 -28.34
N ARG A 312 -20.81 36.23 -27.36
CA ARG A 312 -22.03 37.04 -27.45
C ARG A 312 -21.77 38.43 -26.93
N THR A 313 -21.19 38.51 -25.73
CA THR A 313 -20.68 39.74 -25.14
C THR A 313 -19.29 39.51 -24.61
N GLY A 314 -18.58 40.60 -24.27
CA GLY A 314 -17.18 40.50 -23.88
C GLY A 314 -16.30 39.96 -25.02
N GLN A 315 -15.24 39.26 -24.66
CA GLN A 315 -14.24 38.74 -25.58
C GLN A 315 -14.23 37.21 -25.65
N ARG A 316 -15.06 36.52 -24.85
CA ARG A 316 -14.98 35.07 -24.71
C ARG A 316 -16.33 34.38 -24.60
N SER A 317 -16.34 33.10 -24.89
CA SER A 317 -17.44 32.20 -24.54
C SER A 317 -16.94 30.77 -24.32
N LEU A 318 -17.79 29.90 -23.79
CA LEU A 318 -17.47 28.49 -23.63
C LEU A 318 -17.84 27.70 -24.89
N LYS A 319 -16.84 27.19 -25.61
CA LYS A 319 -17.02 26.34 -26.79
C LYS A 319 -17.02 24.86 -26.41
N CYS A 320 -18.03 24.15 -26.91
CA CYS A 320 -18.14 22.70 -26.84
C CYS A 320 -18.26 22.16 -28.26
N SER A 321 -17.27 21.39 -28.73
CA SER A 321 -17.29 20.75 -30.05
C SER A 321 -17.02 19.25 -29.92
N LYS A 322 -17.84 18.43 -30.58
CA LYS A 322 -17.65 16.97 -30.59
C LYS A 322 -18.24 16.31 -31.83
N THR A 323 -17.56 15.27 -32.30
CA THR A 323 -17.99 14.42 -33.41
C THR A 323 -18.57 13.09 -32.94
N ASP A 324 -18.19 12.63 -31.74
CA ASP A 324 -18.77 11.45 -31.12
C ASP A 324 -20.08 11.82 -30.37
N PRO A 325 -21.23 11.25 -30.76
CA PRO A 325 -22.49 11.50 -30.09
C PRO A 325 -22.53 11.04 -28.62
N GLN A 326 -21.68 10.11 -28.18
CA GLN A 326 -21.65 9.60 -26.81
C GLN A 326 -20.82 10.45 -25.84
N GLU A 327 -19.88 11.25 -26.37
CA GLU A 327 -19.06 12.14 -25.53
C GLU A 327 -19.92 13.15 -24.77
N TRP A 328 -19.48 13.49 -23.56
CA TRP A 328 -19.98 14.64 -22.80
C TRP A 328 -18.92 15.71 -22.73
N VAL A 329 -19.22 16.84 -23.37
CA VAL A 329 -18.43 18.08 -23.39
C VAL A 329 -19.22 19.18 -22.67
N GLY A 330 -18.54 20.05 -21.93
CA GLY A 330 -19.21 21.11 -21.18
C GLY A 330 -18.36 21.78 -20.10
N ALA A 331 -19.04 22.51 -19.23
CA ALA A 331 -18.45 23.06 -18.01
C ALA A 331 -19.45 22.98 -16.85
N SER A 332 -18.96 23.06 -15.62
CA SER A 332 -19.82 23.04 -14.43
C SER A 332 -19.36 23.99 -13.33
N GLN A 333 -20.31 24.49 -12.54
CA GLN A 333 -20.07 25.36 -11.40
C GLN A 333 -21.04 25.02 -10.26
N ASP A 334 -20.51 24.93 -9.04
CA ASP A 334 -21.31 24.86 -7.82
C ASP A 334 -21.58 26.27 -7.29
N ILE A 335 -22.82 26.74 -7.45
CA ILE A 335 -23.26 28.08 -7.09
C ILE A 335 -23.93 28.03 -5.72
N MET A 336 -23.28 28.60 -4.70
CA MET A 336 -23.82 28.65 -3.34
C MET A 336 -24.91 29.72 -3.24
N VAL A 337 -26.14 29.31 -2.98
CA VAL A 337 -27.31 30.21 -2.87
C VAL A 337 -27.62 30.54 -1.41
N ASN A 338 -27.56 29.53 -0.53
CA ASN A 338 -27.78 29.62 0.92
C ASN A 338 -29.04 30.40 1.33
N GLN A 339 -30.19 30.04 0.76
CA GLN A 339 -31.47 30.67 1.08
C GLN A 339 -31.86 30.46 2.55
N GLN A 340 -32.40 31.51 3.18
CA GLN A 340 -33.01 31.45 4.51
C GLN A 340 -34.47 30.97 4.47
N ARG A 341 -35.16 31.22 3.34
CA ARG A 341 -36.53 30.81 3.06
C ARG A 341 -36.63 30.34 1.62
N ALA A 342 -37.53 29.41 1.34
CA ALA A 342 -37.73 28.90 -0.01
C ALA A 342 -38.19 30.04 -0.93
N GLU A 343 -37.46 30.24 -2.02
CA GLU A 343 -37.83 31.19 -3.07
C GLU A 343 -37.41 30.67 -4.45
N PRO A 344 -38.12 31.07 -5.53
CA PRO A 344 -37.83 30.59 -6.88
C PRO A 344 -36.41 30.95 -7.33
N ILE A 345 -35.80 30.05 -8.10
CA ILE A 345 -34.52 30.26 -8.78
C ILE A 345 -34.79 30.44 -10.28
N THR A 346 -34.29 31.52 -10.86
CA THR A 346 -34.33 31.73 -12.31
C THR A 346 -32.95 31.48 -12.90
N ILE A 347 -32.89 30.61 -13.90
CA ILE A 347 -31.67 30.32 -14.66
C ILE A 347 -31.89 30.80 -16.09
N THR A 348 -30.95 31.59 -16.61
CA THR A 348 -30.96 32.09 -17.98
C THR A 348 -29.59 31.93 -18.59
N GLY A 349 -29.51 31.74 -19.90
CA GLY A 349 -28.25 31.85 -20.62
C GLY A 349 -28.46 31.95 -22.12
N TRP A 350 -27.35 32.07 -22.83
CA TRP A 350 -27.32 32.13 -24.29
C TRP A 350 -26.56 30.95 -24.86
N LEU A 351 -27.05 30.43 -25.99
CA LEU A 351 -26.40 29.38 -26.75
C LEU A 351 -26.38 29.72 -28.23
N LYS A 352 -25.22 29.60 -28.86
CA LYS A 352 -25.06 29.55 -30.32
C LYS A 352 -24.79 28.11 -30.74
N ALA A 353 -25.35 27.67 -31.86
CA ALA A 353 -25.22 26.30 -32.34
C ALA A 353 -24.79 26.25 -33.81
N GLU A 354 -23.91 25.33 -34.15
CA GLU A 354 -23.47 25.05 -35.52
C GLU A 354 -23.49 23.54 -35.77
N GLY A 355 -24.33 23.11 -36.72
CA GLY A 355 -24.41 21.71 -37.15
C GLY A 355 -24.87 20.75 -36.06
N VAL A 356 -25.62 21.22 -35.06
CA VAL A 356 -26.00 20.41 -33.90
C VAL A 356 -27.05 19.37 -34.29
N THR A 357 -26.70 18.09 -34.21
CA THR A 357 -27.60 16.97 -34.52
C THR A 357 -28.49 16.61 -33.32
N GLY A 358 -29.42 15.66 -33.48
CA GLY A 358 -30.27 15.16 -32.39
C GLY A 358 -31.56 15.96 -32.17
N PHE A 359 -32.12 15.88 -30.96
CA PHE A 359 -33.40 16.50 -30.61
C PHE A 359 -33.24 17.49 -29.46
N ARG A 360 -33.99 18.60 -29.50
CA ARG A 360 -34.07 19.56 -28.39
C ARG A 360 -34.43 18.85 -27.08
N GLY A 361 -33.72 19.20 -26.01
CA GLY A 361 -33.95 18.64 -24.69
C GLY A 361 -32.77 18.85 -23.75
N ARG A 362 -32.68 17.98 -22.74
CA ARG A 362 -31.70 18.12 -21.65
C ARG A 362 -30.24 17.91 -22.05
N GLU A 363 -29.98 17.17 -23.12
CA GLU A 363 -28.62 16.74 -23.46
C GLU A 363 -27.82 17.86 -24.18
N CYS A 364 -28.51 18.95 -24.57
CA CYS A 364 -27.95 20.25 -24.97
C CYS A 364 -28.67 21.36 -24.20
N SER A 365 -28.23 21.68 -22.97
CA SER A 365 -28.96 22.58 -22.07
C SER A 365 -28.08 23.22 -21.00
N LEU A 366 -28.60 24.23 -20.30
CA LEU A 366 -28.15 24.50 -18.93
C LEU A 366 -28.88 23.53 -18.00
N TYR A 367 -28.13 22.60 -17.41
CA TYR A 367 -28.67 21.54 -16.56
C TYR A 367 -28.29 21.81 -15.10
N ALA A 368 -29.27 21.81 -14.20
CA ALA A 368 -29.10 22.15 -12.80
C ALA A 368 -29.60 21.03 -11.87
N ASP A 369 -28.71 20.61 -10.97
CA ASP A 369 -29.02 19.79 -9.80
C ASP A 369 -28.97 20.66 -8.55
N VAL A 370 -30.04 20.63 -7.75
CA VAL A 370 -30.23 21.60 -6.66
C VAL A 370 -30.19 20.91 -5.31
N LEU A 371 -29.23 21.29 -4.46
CA LEU A 371 -29.12 20.84 -3.08
C LEU A 371 -29.93 21.76 -2.17
N LEU A 372 -30.83 21.18 -1.38
CA LEU A 372 -31.64 21.88 -0.39
C LEU A 372 -30.90 21.93 0.97
N ILE A 373 -31.30 22.87 1.84
CA ILE A 373 -30.64 23.09 3.14
C ILE A 373 -30.68 21.84 4.05
N ASP A 374 -31.70 21.01 3.90
CA ASP A 374 -31.86 19.76 4.67
C ASP A 374 -31.02 18.58 4.15
N GLY A 375 -30.23 18.78 3.09
CA GLY A 375 -29.38 17.77 2.48
C GLY A 375 -30.02 16.97 1.34
N SER A 376 -31.30 17.18 1.03
CA SER A 376 -31.97 16.52 -0.10
C SER A 376 -31.67 17.19 -1.44
N TRP A 377 -31.74 16.43 -2.54
CA TRP A 377 -31.42 16.89 -3.89
C TRP A 377 -32.66 16.89 -4.81
N ALA A 378 -32.82 17.97 -5.57
CA ALA A 378 -33.77 18.08 -6.68
C ALA A 378 -33.01 18.07 -8.02
N PHE A 379 -33.05 16.93 -8.71
CA PHE A 379 -32.26 16.69 -9.92
C PHE A 379 -32.96 17.16 -11.21
N GLY A 380 -32.16 17.52 -12.22
CA GLY A 380 -32.58 17.63 -13.61
C GLY A 380 -33.50 18.79 -13.96
N ARG A 381 -33.22 19.98 -13.41
CA ARG A 381 -33.83 21.23 -13.85
C ARG A 381 -33.10 21.73 -15.09
N ILE A 382 -33.82 22.01 -16.18
CA ILE A 382 -33.19 22.30 -17.47
C ILE A 382 -33.67 23.62 -18.08
N VAL A 383 -32.74 24.35 -18.67
CA VAL A 383 -32.99 25.44 -19.62
C VAL A 383 -32.51 24.95 -20.97
N ASP A 384 -33.45 24.53 -21.83
CA ASP A 384 -33.13 23.89 -23.10
C ASP A 384 -32.98 24.92 -24.23
N PHE A 385 -32.28 24.51 -25.28
CA PHE A 385 -32.02 25.32 -26.48
C PHE A 385 -32.45 24.55 -27.74
N SER A 386 -32.65 25.30 -28.82
CA SER A 386 -32.84 24.71 -30.14
C SER A 386 -31.58 23.95 -30.58
N VAL A 387 -31.75 22.94 -31.43
CA VAL A 387 -30.65 22.23 -32.11
C VAL A 387 -30.53 22.72 -33.57
N GLY A 388 -29.57 22.19 -34.33
CA GLY A 388 -29.26 22.61 -35.69
C GLY A 388 -28.21 23.72 -35.73
N THR A 389 -28.37 24.63 -36.70
CA THR A 389 -27.52 25.82 -36.81
C THR A 389 -28.35 27.06 -36.53
N HIS A 390 -27.96 27.84 -35.53
CA HIS A 390 -28.57 29.13 -35.24
C HIS A 390 -27.58 30.08 -34.56
N ASP A 391 -27.84 31.37 -34.71
CA ASP A 391 -27.11 32.38 -33.95
C ASP A 391 -27.54 32.40 -32.48
N TRP A 392 -26.91 33.25 -31.65
CA TRP A 392 -27.17 33.32 -30.21
C TRP A 392 -28.67 33.32 -29.85
N GLN A 393 -29.10 32.29 -29.14
CA GLN A 393 -30.45 32.11 -28.63
C GLN A 393 -30.47 32.24 -27.11
N LYS A 394 -31.30 33.14 -26.59
CA LYS A 394 -31.57 33.24 -25.16
C LYS A 394 -32.62 32.21 -24.75
N SER A 395 -32.40 31.54 -23.62
CA SER A 395 -33.40 30.70 -22.97
C SER A 395 -33.39 30.96 -21.46
N SER A 396 -34.55 30.86 -20.81
CA SER A 396 -34.75 31.20 -19.39
C SER A 396 -35.85 30.33 -18.77
N MET A 397 -35.61 29.83 -17.56
CA MET A 397 -36.60 29.08 -16.78
C MET A 397 -36.54 29.47 -15.31
N THR A 398 -37.71 29.53 -14.67
CA THR A 398 -37.86 29.72 -13.22
C THR A 398 -38.33 28.41 -12.57
N PHE A 399 -37.60 27.97 -11.55
CA PHE A 399 -37.85 26.74 -10.80
C PHE A 399 -38.32 27.06 -9.39
N TYR A 400 -39.31 26.32 -8.91
CA TYR A 400 -39.90 26.45 -7.58
C TYR A 400 -39.52 25.25 -6.73
N PHE A 401 -39.25 25.51 -5.45
CA PHE A 401 -38.85 24.49 -4.48
C PHE A 401 -39.64 24.67 -3.18
N ASP A 402 -40.03 23.56 -2.57
CA ASP A 402 -40.80 23.57 -1.31
C ASP A 402 -39.91 23.85 -0.07
N ARG A 403 -38.59 23.85 -0.25
CA ARG A 403 -37.60 24.07 0.82
C ARG A 403 -36.49 25.01 0.34
N PRO A 404 -35.80 25.72 1.26
CA PRO A 404 -34.73 26.64 0.89
C PRO A 404 -33.57 25.94 0.17
N VAL A 405 -33.10 26.57 -0.91
CA VAL A 405 -31.98 26.10 -1.72
C VAL A 405 -30.65 26.46 -1.06
N LYS A 406 -29.78 25.47 -0.87
CA LYS A 406 -28.40 25.65 -0.40
C LYS A 406 -27.46 25.95 -1.56
N MET A 407 -27.52 25.16 -2.63
CA MET A 407 -26.57 25.22 -3.74
C MET A 407 -27.25 24.78 -5.04
N VAL A 408 -26.87 25.40 -6.15
CA VAL A 408 -27.21 24.98 -7.51
C VAL A 408 -25.92 24.47 -8.17
N ARG A 409 -25.85 23.18 -8.48
CA ARG A 409 -24.82 22.61 -9.34
C ARG A 409 -25.26 22.77 -10.79
N LEU A 410 -24.67 23.74 -11.48
CA LEU A 410 -25.02 24.10 -12.84
C LEU A 410 -24.03 23.50 -13.84
N HIS A 411 -24.55 22.98 -14.95
CA HIS A 411 -23.78 22.44 -16.06
C HIS A 411 -24.16 23.14 -17.38
N CYS A 412 -23.18 23.63 -18.11
CA CYS A 412 -23.28 23.84 -19.56
C CYS A 412 -23.13 22.48 -20.22
N LEU A 413 -24.24 21.85 -20.61
CA LEU A 413 -24.27 20.43 -20.95
C LEU A 413 -24.38 20.23 -22.46
N PHE A 414 -23.42 19.53 -23.06
CA PHE A 414 -23.47 19.05 -24.44
C PHE A 414 -23.03 17.59 -24.52
N ARG A 415 -23.98 16.64 -24.51
CA ARG A 415 -23.69 15.20 -24.44
C ARG A 415 -24.68 14.32 -25.21
N ARG A 416 -24.46 13.00 -25.19
CA ARG A 416 -25.40 11.90 -25.56
C ARG A 416 -26.43 12.24 -26.66
N GLY A 417 -26.15 11.80 -27.88
CA GLY A 417 -27.08 11.91 -29.02
C GLY A 417 -26.95 13.20 -29.82
N HIS A 418 -26.00 14.07 -29.45
CA HIS A 418 -25.66 15.30 -30.17
C HIS A 418 -24.24 15.25 -30.74
N THR A 419 -24.03 15.79 -31.93
CA THR A 419 -22.72 16.13 -32.52
C THR A 419 -22.77 17.56 -33.03
N GLY A 420 -21.63 18.18 -33.33
CA GLY A 420 -21.53 19.57 -33.81
C GLY A 420 -20.82 20.48 -32.80
N THR A 421 -21.04 21.78 -32.91
CA THR A 421 -20.42 22.78 -32.03
C THR A 421 -21.47 23.69 -31.40
N VAL A 422 -21.35 23.95 -30.10
CA VAL A 422 -22.13 24.96 -29.38
C VAL A 422 -21.23 25.91 -28.61
N TRP A 423 -21.69 27.14 -28.44
CA TRP A 423 -21.08 28.12 -27.55
C TRP A 423 -22.09 28.56 -26.50
N PHE A 424 -21.70 28.51 -25.22
CA PHE A 424 -22.48 29.02 -24.09
C PHE A 424 -21.90 30.36 -23.63
N ASP A 425 -22.77 31.32 -23.35
CA ASP A 425 -22.37 32.64 -22.86
C ASP A 425 -23.45 33.30 -21.99
N ASP A 426 -23.05 34.29 -21.21
CA ASP A 426 -23.91 35.18 -20.42
C ASP A 426 -24.94 34.45 -19.55
N ILE A 427 -24.43 33.55 -18.73
CA ILE A 427 -25.23 32.69 -17.85
C ILE A 427 -25.63 33.46 -16.60
N THR A 428 -26.89 33.37 -16.19
CA THR A 428 -27.35 33.99 -14.96
C THR A 428 -28.11 33.00 -14.09
N VAL A 429 -27.87 33.06 -12.80
CA VAL A 429 -28.65 32.39 -11.77
C VAL A 429 -29.06 33.44 -10.75
N THR A 430 -30.36 33.69 -10.64
CA THR A 430 -30.91 34.70 -9.74
C THR A 430 -31.98 34.10 -8.82
N THR A 431 -32.26 34.81 -7.73
CA THR A 431 -33.33 34.44 -6.78
C THR A 431 -34.44 35.49 -6.87
N ALA A 432 -35.67 35.15 -6.48
CA ALA A 432 -36.76 36.12 -6.48
C ALA A 432 -36.48 37.37 -5.61
N SER A 433 -35.75 37.22 -4.50
CA SER A 433 -35.34 38.36 -3.65
C SER A 433 -34.15 39.16 -4.19
N ARG A 434 -33.35 38.59 -5.10
CA ARG A 434 -32.19 39.22 -5.72
C ARG A 434 -32.25 39.06 -7.25
N PRO A 435 -33.23 39.68 -7.93
CA PRO A 435 -33.42 39.49 -9.38
C PRO A 435 -32.32 40.13 -10.23
N ASP A 436 -31.63 41.13 -9.69
CA ASP A 436 -30.56 41.88 -10.37
C ASP A 436 -29.15 41.42 -9.98
N GLU A 437 -29.03 40.46 -9.06
CA GLU A 437 -27.75 39.89 -8.62
C GLU A 437 -27.52 38.53 -9.28
N ASN A 438 -26.56 38.46 -10.20
CA ASN A 438 -26.16 37.17 -10.76
C ASN A 438 -25.28 36.40 -9.77
N LEU A 439 -25.78 35.27 -9.30
CA LEU A 439 -25.06 34.36 -8.40
C LEU A 439 -24.06 33.48 -9.15
N CYS A 440 -24.21 33.33 -10.47
CA CYS A 440 -23.24 32.62 -11.29
C CYS A 440 -21.95 33.46 -11.40
N LEU A 441 -20.83 32.87 -10.97
CA LEU A 441 -19.51 33.49 -11.07
C LEU A 441 -18.97 33.34 -12.49
N ASN A 442 -18.27 34.38 -12.95
CA ASN A 442 -17.64 34.41 -14.27
C ASN A 442 -18.59 33.95 -15.42
N PRO A 443 -19.78 34.55 -15.54
CA PRO A 443 -20.87 34.03 -16.37
C PRO A 443 -20.63 34.08 -17.89
N GLY A 444 -19.67 34.90 -18.33
CA GLY A 444 -19.21 34.98 -19.72
C GLY A 444 -17.78 34.45 -19.93
N PHE A 445 -17.22 33.72 -18.95
CA PHE A 445 -15.90 33.08 -19.08
C PHE A 445 -14.71 34.03 -19.31
N GLU A 446 -14.86 35.29 -18.92
CA GLU A 446 -13.89 36.38 -19.11
C GLU A 446 -12.71 36.33 -18.14
N ILE A 447 -12.96 35.90 -16.91
CA ILE A 447 -11.94 35.86 -15.85
C ILE A 447 -11.14 34.57 -16.01
N HIS A 448 -9.82 34.73 -16.16
CA HIS A 448 -8.88 33.61 -16.13
C HIS A 448 -8.79 33.02 -14.72
N GLY A 449 -8.91 31.71 -14.63
CA GLY A 449 -8.61 30.91 -13.45
C GLY A 449 -7.37 30.06 -13.68
N THR A 450 -6.92 29.38 -12.63
CA THR A 450 -5.87 28.38 -12.76
C THR A 450 -6.48 26.99 -12.90
N ASN A 451 -5.79 26.07 -13.57
CA ASN A 451 -6.21 24.68 -13.62
C ASN A 451 -5.58 23.95 -12.44
N LEU A 452 -6.37 23.74 -11.38
CA LEU A 452 -5.89 23.19 -10.10
C LEU A 452 -5.25 21.80 -10.23
N ASP A 453 -5.71 20.98 -11.19
CA ASP A 453 -5.11 19.68 -11.45
C ASP A 453 -3.72 19.83 -12.06
N ILE A 454 -3.58 20.74 -13.05
CA ILE A 454 -2.31 21.05 -13.69
C ILE A 454 -1.35 21.71 -12.71
N ASP A 455 -1.81 22.63 -11.87
CA ASP A 455 -1.00 23.29 -10.84
C ASP A 455 -0.43 22.26 -9.85
N ALA A 456 -1.26 21.31 -9.40
CA ALA A 456 -0.82 20.24 -8.51
C ALA A 456 0.15 19.26 -9.18
N ILE A 457 -0.06 18.92 -10.46
CA ILE A 457 0.87 18.08 -11.23
C ILE A 457 2.22 18.80 -11.36
N ASN A 458 2.19 20.06 -11.79
CA ASN A 458 3.38 20.90 -11.92
C ASN A 458 4.12 21.03 -10.59
N ALA A 459 3.41 21.15 -9.46
CA ALA A 459 4.02 21.31 -8.16
C ALA A 459 4.58 20.01 -7.57
N TYR A 460 3.89 18.87 -7.78
CA TYR A 460 4.08 17.68 -6.94
C TYR A 460 4.38 16.39 -7.71
N ALA A 461 4.34 16.37 -9.05
CA ALA A 461 4.67 15.17 -9.81
C ALA A 461 6.15 14.78 -9.71
N LEU A 462 6.41 13.47 -9.63
CA LEU A 462 7.76 12.92 -9.78
C LEU A 462 8.24 13.13 -11.21
N HIS A 463 9.54 13.31 -11.39
CA HIS A 463 10.14 13.40 -12.72
C HIS A 463 10.97 12.16 -13.06
N ALA A 464 10.93 11.76 -14.33
CA ALA A 464 11.79 10.73 -14.91
C ALA A 464 13.17 11.30 -15.29
N ALA A 465 14.05 10.44 -15.83
CA ALA A 465 15.42 10.79 -16.20
C ALA A 465 15.55 11.94 -17.23
N ASP A 466 14.49 12.20 -18.00
CA ASP A 466 14.41 13.31 -18.96
C ASP A 466 13.87 14.61 -18.33
N ASN A 467 13.76 14.66 -17.00
CA ASN A 467 13.21 15.77 -16.21
C ASN A 467 11.76 16.13 -16.56
N GLN A 468 11.00 15.20 -17.15
CA GLN A 468 9.58 15.36 -17.41
C GLN A 468 8.75 14.54 -16.41
N PRO A 469 7.48 14.92 -16.16
CA PRO A 469 6.63 14.21 -15.23
C PRO A 469 6.48 12.72 -15.56
N VAL A 470 6.37 11.89 -14.51
CA VAL A 470 6.01 10.48 -14.64
C VAL A 470 4.51 10.35 -14.77
N PHE A 471 4.04 9.77 -15.87
CA PHE A 471 2.62 9.51 -16.12
C PHE A 471 2.40 8.28 -17.00
N LEU A 472 1.16 7.81 -17.05
CA LEU A 472 0.70 6.77 -17.97
C LEU A 472 -0.49 7.25 -18.80
N ILE A 473 -0.53 6.81 -20.06
CA ILE A 473 -1.65 7.03 -20.98
C ILE A 473 -2.65 5.88 -20.77
N THR A 474 -3.92 6.20 -20.53
CA THR A 474 -4.93 5.16 -20.28
C THR A 474 -6.32 5.56 -20.75
N THR A 475 -7.14 4.53 -20.95
CA THR A 475 -8.54 4.65 -21.35
C THR A 475 -9.53 4.35 -20.24
N HIS A 476 -9.05 4.16 -19.00
CA HIS A 476 -9.90 3.93 -17.83
C HIS A 476 -9.20 4.39 -16.55
N MET A 477 -9.97 4.60 -15.48
CA MET A 477 -9.46 4.96 -14.16
C MET A 477 -8.85 3.79 -13.37
N GLY A 478 -8.49 2.69 -14.05
CA GLY A 478 -8.10 1.43 -13.39
C GLY A 478 -9.31 0.68 -12.84
N ALA A 479 -10.50 0.92 -13.41
CA ALA A 479 -11.69 0.16 -13.06
C ALA A 479 -11.59 -1.26 -13.62
N ASP A 480 -11.95 -2.26 -12.82
CA ASP A 480 -11.92 -3.68 -13.20
C ASP A 480 -12.73 -4.00 -14.45
N VAL A 481 -13.80 -3.23 -14.68
CA VAL A 481 -14.60 -3.31 -15.89
C VAL A 481 -14.28 -2.07 -16.70
N SER A 482 -13.62 -2.29 -17.83
CA SER A 482 -13.39 -1.22 -18.80
C SER A 482 -14.72 -0.55 -19.14
N PRO A 483 -14.76 0.79 -19.16
CA PRO A 483 -15.96 1.50 -19.58
C PRO A 483 -16.28 1.15 -21.03
N GLU A 484 -17.57 1.03 -21.36
CA GLU A 484 -18.03 0.77 -22.74
C GLU A 484 -17.47 1.80 -23.73
N THR A 485 -17.32 3.06 -23.28
CA THR A 485 -16.65 4.12 -24.01
C THR A 485 -15.26 4.37 -23.40
N PRO A 486 -14.17 4.08 -24.14
CA PRO A 486 -12.81 4.38 -23.71
C PRO A 486 -12.67 5.84 -23.31
N GLN A 487 -12.10 6.09 -22.14
CA GLN A 487 -11.73 7.44 -21.71
C GLN A 487 -10.42 7.87 -22.40
N LYS A 488 -10.07 9.15 -22.27
CA LYS A 488 -8.83 9.72 -22.83
C LYS A 488 -8.11 10.40 -21.67
N LEU A 489 -7.20 9.68 -21.01
CA LEU A 489 -6.67 10.09 -19.72
C LEU A 489 -5.14 10.05 -19.68
N LEU A 490 -4.56 10.99 -18.94
CA LEU A 490 -3.20 10.91 -18.41
C LEU A 490 -3.28 10.78 -16.89
N ARG A 491 -2.63 9.76 -16.31
CA ARG A 491 -2.49 9.61 -14.85
C ARG A 491 -1.05 9.87 -14.43
N PHE A 492 -0.82 10.92 -13.67
CA PHE A 492 0.48 11.37 -13.18
C PHE A 492 0.79 10.76 -11.82
N THR A 493 2.05 10.44 -11.59
CA THR A 493 2.57 9.98 -10.29
C THR A 493 2.98 11.18 -9.45
N LEU A 494 2.32 11.38 -8.31
CA LEU A 494 2.61 12.48 -7.38
C LEU A 494 3.45 12.02 -6.19
N ASN A 495 4.22 12.95 -5.63
CA ASN A 495 5.04 12.75 -4.44
C ASN A 495 4.15 12.77 -3.18
N PRO A 496 3.95 11.63 -2.49
CA PRO A 496 3.11 11.56 -1.31
C PRO A 496 3.83 12.00 -0.02
N SER A 497 5.09 12.45 -0.09
CA SER A 497 5.88 12.79 1.11
C SER A 497 5.13 13.77 2.02
N PRO A 498 4.98 13.47 3.33
CA PRO A 498 4.37 14.37 4.30
C PRO A 498 5.23 15.60 4.58
N PHE A 499 6.46 15.64 4.07
CA PHE A 499 7.42 16.73 4.27
C PHE A 499 7.50 17.69 3.07
N LEU A 500 6.73 17.44 2.01
CA LEU A 500 6.65 18.34 0.87
C LEU A 500 5.95 19.65 1.32
N ARG A 501 6.50 20.79 0.92
CA ARG A 501 5.95 22.12 1.22
C ARG A 501 4.88 22.46 0.18
N GLN A 502 3.82 23.13 0.63
CA GLN A 502 2.80 23.65 -0.27
C GLN A 502 3.40 24.71 -1.19
N ALA A 503 3.19 24.56 -2.50
CA ALA A 503 3.56 25.58 -3.48
C ALA A 503 2.60 26.77 -3.41
N GLU A 504 3.10 27.98 -3.67
CA GLU A 504 2.30 29.20 -3.62
C GLU A 504 1.12 29.12 -4.60
N GLY A 505 -0.10 29.38 -4.12
CA GLY A 505 -1.32 29.33 -4.92
C GLY A 505 -1.83 27.92 -5.27
N VAL A 506 -1.13 26.86 -4.86
CA VAL A 506 -1.51 25.46 -5.12
C VAL A 506 -2.13 24.82 -3.88
N GLU A 507 -3.00 23.82 -4.03
CA GLU A 507 -3.52 23.05 -2.89
C GLU A 507 -2.42 22.36 -2.07
N LEU A 508 -2.76 21.89 -0.86
CA LEU A 508 -1.84 21.11 -0.02
C LEU A 508 -1.27 19.90 -0.81
N PRO A 509 0.01 19.55 -0.59
CA PRO A 509 0.59 18.36 -1.21
C PRO A 509 -0.17 17.08 -0.83
N PRO A 510 -0.09 16.01 -1.63
CA PRO A 510 -0.96 14.83 -1.46
C PRO A 510 -0.87 14.21 -0.06
N GLY A 511 0.33 13.99 0.47
CA GLY A 511 0.52 13.42 1.81
C GLY A 511 -0.09 14.28 2.93
N PRO A 512 0.34 15.54 3.11
CA PRO A 512 -0.23 16.45 4.09
C PRO A 512 -1.74 16.64 3.97
N LYS A 513 -2.27 16.72 2.74
CA LYS A 513 -3.70 16.82 2.47
C LYS A 513 -4.46 15.60 2.99
N GLU A 514 -3.98 14.40 2.69
CA GLU A 514 -4.64 13.17 3.11
C GLU A 514 -4.52 12.91 4.62
N ILE A 515 -3.38 13.21 5.25
CA ILE A 515 -3.23 13.14 6.70
C ILE A 515 -4.25 14.07 7.38
N ALA A 516 -4.32 15.33 6.96
CA ALA A 516 -5.28 16.28 7.50
C ALA A 516 -6.73 15.83 7.27
N ARG A 517 -7.04 15.27 6.09
CA ARG A 517 -8.37 14.72 5.78
C ARG A 517 -8.75 13.60 6.76
N TYR A 518 -7.86 12.63 7.00
CA TYR A 518 -8.14 11.52 7.92
C TYR A 518 -8.30 11.98 9.36
N VAL A 519 -7.40 12.84 9.85
CA VAL A 519 -7.48 13.37 11.23
C VAL A 519 -8.79 14.12 11.43
N ASN A 520 -9.11 15.09 10.56
CA ASN A 520 -10.34 15.87 10.66
C ASN A 520 -11.60 14.99 10.57
N MET A 521 -11.57 13.97 9.71
CA MET A 521 -12.69 13.05 9.53
C MET A 521 -12.91 12.15 10.77
N ILE A 522 -11.83 11.65 11.38
CA ILE A 522 -11.90 10.82 12.60
C ILE A 522 -12.33 11.67 13.80
N GLU A 523 -11.87 12.91 13.92
CA GLU A 523 -12.34 13.84 14.94
C GLU A 523 -13.84 14.13 14.79
N ALA A 524 -14.33 14.32 13.56
CA ALA A 524 -15.74 14.55 13.28
C ALA A 524 -16.61 13.29 13.48
N ILE A 525 -16.06 12.11 13.19
CA ILE A 525 -16.76 10.82 13.27
C ILE A 525 -15.86 9.81 13.99
N PRO A 526 -15.83 9.80 15.34
CA PRO A 526 -14.97 8.91 16.11
C PRO A 526 -15.22 7.41 15.91
N ALA A 527 -16.36 7.04 15.30
CA ALA A 527 -16.71 5.66 14.96
C ALA A 527 -15.96 5.13 13.72
N ILE A 528 -15.27 5.97 12.95
CA ILE A 528 -14.38 5.50 11.87
C ILE A 528 -13.17 4.81 12.50
N ASP A 529 -12.79 3.62 12.01
CA ASP A 529 -11.76 2.77 12.62
C ASP A 529 -10.36 3.00 12.08
N GLY A 530 -10.22 3.74 10.97
CA GLY A 530 -8.92 3.97 10.39
C GLY A 530 -8.95 4.56 8.99
N ALA A 531 -7.87 4.30 8.27
CA ALA A 531 -7.65 4.76 6.90
C ALA A 531 -7.41 3.57 5.98
N TYR A 532 -8.05 3.56 4.81
CA TYR A 532 -7.73 2.63 3.73
C TYR A 532 -6.85 3.35 2.69
N ILE A 533 -5.61 2.91 2.52
CA ILE A 533 -4.64 3.50 1.60
C ILE A 533 -4.38 2.53 0.46
N ASP A 534 -4.76 2.94 -0.73
CA ASP A 534 -4.63 2.13 -1.93
C ASP A 534 -3.27 2.29 -2.62
N SER A 535 -2.92 1.29 -3.44
CA SER A 535 -1.79 1.35 -4.37
C SER A 535 -0.42 1.59 -3.72
N VAL A 536 -0.17 1.08 -2.50
CA VAL A 536 1.05 1.45 -1.73
C VAL A 536 2.35 0.92 -2.35
N SER A 537 2.31 -0.17 -3.13
CA SER A 537 3.50 -0.64 -3.89
C SER A 537 3.60 -0.09 -5.31
N SER A 538 2.64 0.74 -5.74
CA SER A 538 2.58 1.35 -7.08
C SER A 538 2.96 2.84 -7.04
N TRP A 539 2.79 3.55 -8.17
CA TRP A 539 3.01 4.99 -8.28
C TRP A 539 4.40 5.40 -7.77
N ALA A 540 4.51 6.29 -6.78
CA ALA A 540 5.81 6.74 -6.28
C ALA A 540 6.70 5.57 -5.83
N THR A 541 6.14 4.48 -5.31
CA THR A 541 6.93 3.31 -4.90
C THR A 541 7.67 2.64 -6.06
N ALA A 542 7.12 2.70 -7.26
CA ALA A 542 7.66 2.08 -8.47
C ALA A 542 8.70 2.95 -9.21
N HIS A 543 8.90 4.21 -8.79
CA HIS A 543 9.72 5.17 -9.52
C HIS A 543 10.79 5.83 -8.66
N ASN A 544 11.93 6.12 -9.27
CA ASN A 544 12.88 7.09 -8.74
C ASN A 544 12.45 8.50 -9.17
N ASP A 545 12.70 9.48 -8.32
CA ASP A 545 12.40 10.88 -8.58
C ASP A 545 13.67 11.65 -8.94
N PHE A 546 13.75 12.10 -10.19
CA PHE A 546 14.83 12.95 -10.70
C PHE A 546 14.60 14.43 -10.39
N ARG A 547 13.43 14.78 -9.85
CA ARG A 547 13.07 16.17 -9.58
C ARG A 547 13.84 16.72 -8.39
N ARG A 548 14.86 17.52 -8.69
CA ARG A 548 15.79 18.07 -7.69
C ARG A 548 15.10 18.97 -6.68
N GLU A 549 14.03 19.66 -7.08
CA GLU A 549 13.22 20.50 -6.21
C GLU A 549 12.54 19.71 -5.10
N HIS A 550 12.40 18.38 -5.22
CA HIS A 550 11.84 17.54 -4.16
C HIS A 550 12.89 17.05 -3.15
N PHE A 551 14.19 17.16 -3.43
CA PHE A 551 15.22 16.50 -2.63
C PHE A 551 15.23 16.97 -1.17
N TYR A 552 14.84 18.23 -0.90
CA TYR A 552 14.74 18.75 0.46
C TYR A 552 13.75 17.96 1.34
N CYS A 553 12.74 17.30 0.76
CA CYS A 553 11.70 16.59 1.52
C CYS A 553 12.10 15.14 1.86
N ASN A 554 13.15 14.62 1.24
CA ASN A 554 13.67 13.28 1.55
C ASN A 554 14.31 13.28 2.95
N ARG A 555 14.19 12.17 3.68
CA ARG A 555 14.71 11.99 5.05
C ARG A 555 15.67 10.81 5.20
N ASN A 556 15.79 10.00 4.15
CA ASN A 556 16.60 8.79 4.13
C ASN A 556 17.73 8.91 3.11
N PRO A 557 18.77 8.05 3.15
CA PRO A 557 19.85 8.07 2.16
C PRO A 557 19.30 8.13 0.73
N PHE A 558 19.81 9.06 -0.08
CA PHE A 558 19.50 9.05 -1.51
C PHE A 558 20.13 7.81 -2.16
N THR A 559 19.74 7.54 -3.39
CA THR A 559 20.37 6.53 -4.25
C THR A 559 20.83 7.18 -5.55
N TYR A 560 21.25 6.38 -6.52
CA TYR A 560 21.50 6.84 -7.87
C TYR A 560 20.78 5.94 -8.88
N ASP A 561 20.45 6.50 -10.03
CA ASP A 561 19.91 5.73 -11.14
C ASP A 561 21.02 4.90 -11.80
N PRO A 562 20.88 3.57 -11.93
CA PRO A 562 21.96 2.71 -12.41
C PRO A 562 22.35 2.97 -13.88
N THR A 563 21.48 3.58 -14.68
CA THR A 563 21.73 3.87 -16.10
C THR A 563 22.47 5.19 -16.28
N THR A 564 21.93 6.27 -15.72
CA THR A 564 22.44 7.64 -15.88
C THR A 564 23.52 8.01 -14.85
N LYS A 565 23.64 7.23 -13.77
CA LYS A 565 24.50 7.51 -12.59
C LYS A 565 24.18 8.83 -11.89
N GLN A 566 23.01 9.41 -12.14
CA GLN A 566 22.57 10.61 -11.45
C GLN A 566 22.02 10.26 -10.07
N VAL A 567 22.27 11.12 -9.08
CA VAL A 567 21.67 11.01 -7.76
C VAL A 567 20.17 11.26 -7.86
N VAL A 568 19.37 10.40 -7.25
CA VAL A 568 17.91 10.43 -7.27
C VAL A 568 17.35 10.11 -5.88
N ALA A 569 16.13 10.58 -5.60
CA ALA A 569 15.38 10.10 -4.45
C ALA A 569 14.59 8.85 -4.84
N ALA A 570 14.60 7.81 -4.00
CA ALA A 570 13.77 6.63 -4.24
C ALA A 570 12.32 6.92 -3.81
N GLY A 571 11.37 6.91 -4.74
CA GLY A 571 9.99 7.32 -4.45
C GLY A 571 9.28 6.43 -3.42
N ARG A 572 9.72 5.17 -3.26
CA ARG A 572 9.27 4.27 -2.18
C ARG A 572 9.48 4.82 -0.78
N TYR A 573 10.45 5.72 -0.58
CA TYR A 573 10.63 6.36 0.72
C TYR A 573 9.54 7.38 0.99
N TYR A 574 9.05 8.09 -0.01
CA TYR A 574 7.94 9.04 0.15
C TYR A 574 6.66 8.32 0.61
N THR A 575 6.35 7.17 0.01
CA THR A 575 5.21 6.35 0.42
C THR A 575 5.38 5.85 1.85
N TRP A 576 6.57 5.36 2.20
CA TRP A 576 6.84 4.92 3.57
C TRP A 576 6.74 6.08 4.58
N HIS A 577 7.28 7.28 4.27
CA HIS A 577 7.16 8.47 5.12
C HIS A 577 5.70 8.84 5.34
N PHE A 578 4.87 8.81 4.29
CA PHE A 578 3.45 9.10 4.38
C PHE A 578 2.74 8.12 5.33
N LEU A 579 2.95 6.82 5.14
CA LEU A 579 2.32 5.79 5.96
C LEU A 579 2.81 5.84 7.42
N ASP A 580 4.11 6.05 7.65
CA ASP A 580 4.69 6.24 8.99
C ASP A 580 4.06 7.45 9.71
N GLN A 581 3.97 8.59 9.04
CA GLN A 581 3.35 9.78 9.64
C GLN A 581 1.86 9.60 9.87
N LEU A 582 1.13 8.98 8.94
CA LEU A 582 -0.28 8.67 9.13
C LEU A 582 -0.47 7.74 10.33
N GLN A 583 0.30 6.66 10.42
CA GLN A 583 0.27 5.72 11.54
C GLN A 583 0.54 6.41 12.88
N LYS A 584 1.53 7.32 12.94
CA LYS A 584 1.84 8.12 14.14
C LYS A 584 0.70 9.04 14.57
N GLN A 585 -0.12 9.52 13.64
CA GLN A 585 -1.31 10.32 13.95
C GLN A 585 -2.50 9.45 14.38
N LEU A 586 -2.68 8.27 13.76
CA LEU A 586 -3.86 7.43 13.95
C LEU A 586 -3.75 6.46 15.13
N ASN A 587 -2.60 5.81 15.33
CA ASN A 587 -2.44 4.78 16.35
C ASN A 587 -2.71 5.27 17.79
N PRO A 588 -2.28 6.48 18.20
CA PRO A 588 -2.62 7.02 19.53
C PRO A 588 -4.13 7.19 19.76
N LEU A 589 -4.92 7.28 18.69
CA LEU A 589 -6.39 7.38 18.72
C LEU A 589 -7.06 6.00 18.67
N GLY A 590 -6.30 4.91 18.66
CA GLY A 590 -6.79 3.54 18.49
C GLY A 590 -7.33 3.29 17.08
N LYS A 591 -6.78 3.97 16.06
CA LYS A 591 -7.19 3.90 14.66
C LYS A 591 -6.06 3.34 13.81
N TRP A 592 -6.40 2.55 12.78
CA TRP A 592 -5.43 1.68 12.10
C TRP A 592 -5.23 2.04 10.63
N VAL A 593 -4.01 1.86 10.12
CA VAL A 593 -3.70 1.99 8.70
C VAL A 593 -3.90 0.64 7.99
N PHE A 594 -4.92 0.56 7.14
CA PHE A 594 -5.18 -0.56 6.25
C PHE A 594 -4.66 -0.22 4.86
N THR A 595 -3.67 -0.95 4.37
CA THR A 595 -3.02 -0.73 3.07
C THR A 595 -3.43 -1.77 2.04
N ASN A 596 -3.56 -1.38 0.77
CA ASN A 596 -3.78 -2.29 -0.37
C ASN A 596 -2.59 -2.31 -1.34
N ILE A 597 -2.52 -3.38 -2.15
CA ILE A 597 -1.54 -3.65 -3.19
C ILE A 597 -0.14 -3.90 -2.60
N HIS A 598 0.01 -4.86 -1.67
CA HIS A 598 1.33 -5.43 -1.34
C HIS A 598 1.68 -6.62 -2.26
N ASN A 599 1.67 -6.41 -3.58
CA ASN A 599 1.78 -7.48 -4.57
C ASN A 599 3.23 -7.74 -5.06
N THR A 600 4.22 -6.97 -4.61
CA THR A 600 5.66 -7.21 -4.87
C THR A 600 6.36 -7.76 -3.64
N MET A 601 7.45 -8.50 -3.83
CA MET A 601 8.25 -9.06 -2.73
C MET A 601 9.42 -8.17 -2.31
N ASP A 602 9.62 -7.01 -2.93
CA ASP A 602 10.72 -6.07 -2.65
C ASP A 602 10.26 -4.85 -1.82
N THR A 603 9.09 -4.97 -1.18
CA THR A 603 8.42 -3.90 -0.43
C THR A 603 8.20 -4.25 1.04
N PHE A 604 9.02 -5.14 1.61
CA PHE A 604 8.95 -5.59 3.00
C PHE A 604 8.83 -4.41 3.99
N LEU A 605 9.58 -3.33 3.71
CA LEU A 605 9.56 -2.08 4.46
C LEU A 605 8.14 -1.53 4.66
N LEU A 606 7.24 -1.62 3.68
CA LEU A 606 5.88 -1.10 3.78
C LEU A 606 5.02 -1.88 4.79
N TYR A 607 5.33 -3.15 5.07
CA TYR A 607 4.63 -3.94 6.08
C TYR A 607 4.90 -3.43 7.51
N THR A 608 6.00 -2.71 7.74
CA THR A 608 6.31 -2.11 9.05
C THR A 608 5.36 -0.95 9.40
N VAL A 609 4.85 -0.27 8.38
CA VAL A 609 3.93 0.89 8.47
C VAL A 609 2.53 0.54 7.97
N SER A 610 2.19 -0.75 7.97
CA SER A 610 0.86 -1.28 7.70
C SER A 610 0.37 -2.01 8.95
N ASP A 611 -0.76 -1.60 9.53
CA ASP A 611 -1.37 -2.32 10.66
C ASP A 611 -2.20 -3.50 10.17
N ILE A 612 -2.80 -3.36 8.98
CA ILE A 612 -3.57 -4.38 8.28
C ILE A 612 -3.05 -4.45 6.83
N PRO A 613 -2.11 -5.35 6.49
CA PRO A 613 -1.63 -5.52 5.12
C PRO A 613 -2.66 -6.21 4.22
N GLY A 614 -3.05 -5.55 3.13
CA GLY A 614 -3.93 -6.05 2.08
C GLY A 614 -3.18 -6.41 0.80
N ILE A 615 -3.50 -7.57 0.22
CA ILE A 615 -2.87 -8.13 -0.97
C ILE A 615 -3.94 -8.35 -2.04
N GLU A 616 -4.13 -7.37 -2.91
CA GLU A 616 -4.94 -7.51 -4.11
C GLU A 616 -4.12 -8.19 -5.22
N SER A 617 -4.38 -9.47 -5.43
CA SER A 617 -3.72 -10.27 -6.46
C SER A 617 -4.44 -11.59 -6.70
N SER A 618 -4.00 -12.37 -7.70
CA SER A 618 -4.44 -13.75 -7.90
C SER A 618 -3.38 -14.77 -7.44
N ILE A 619 -2.58 -14.44 -6.42
CA ILE A 619 -1.44 -15.24 -5.97
C ILE A 619 -1.88 -16.61 -5.43
N THR A 620 -1.13 -17.66 -5.80
CA THR A 620 -1.37 -19.05 -5.40
C THR A 620 -0.07 -19.85 -5.14
N SER A 621 1.05 -19.19 -4.82
CA SER A 621 2.34 -19.88 -4.56
C SER A 621 2.74 -19.86 -3.08
N HIS A 622 3.37 -20.95 -2.62
CA HIS A 622 3.94 -21.04 -1.28
C HIS A 622 4.93 -19.91 -0.98
N GLU A 623 5.83 -19.60 -1.91
CA GLU A 623 6.82 -18.50 -1.76
C GLU A 623 6.16 -17.16 -1.38
N ARG A 624 5.05 -16.80 -2.07
CA ARG A 624 4.37 -15.53 -1.83
C ARG A 624 3.59 -15.54 -0.51
N PHE A 625 2.90 -16.63 -0.19
CA PHE A 625 2.18 -16.74 1.09
C PHE A 625 3.14 -16.73 2.28
N ALA A 626 4.26 -17.46 2.17
CA ALA A 626 5.35 -17.46 3.13
C ALA A 626 5.93 -16.05 3.34
N TYR A 627 6.15 -15.30 2.24
CA TYR A 627 6.60 -13.92 2.30
C TYR A 627 5.60 -13.02 3.03
N ILE A 628 4.32 -13.05 2.63
CA ILE A 628 3.27 -12.23 3.26
C ILE A 628 3.19 -12.52 4.76
N ARG A 629 3.25 -13.80 5.15
CA ARG A 629 3.20 -14.20 6.56
C ARG A 629 4.45 -13.77 7.33
N SER A 630 5.63 -13.91 6.73
CA SER A 630 6.88 -13.43 7.32
C SER A 630 6.94 -11.90 7.44
N ALA A 631 6.40 -11.16 6.48
CA ALA A 631 6.38 -9.70 6.51
C ALA A 631 5.32 -9.15 7.48
N SER A 632 4.19 -9.84 7.61
CA SER A 632 3.09 -9.43 8.49
C SER A 632 3.26 -9.92 9.93
N TYR A 633 4.07 -10.96 10.16
CA TYR A 633 4.18 -11.67 11.43
C TYR A 633 2.79 -12.06 11.99
N GLN A 634 2.36 -11.45 13.09
CA GLN A 634 1.06 -11.71 13.74
C GLN A 634 -0.04 -10.73 13.30
N LYS A 635 0.27 -9.75 12.45
CA LYS A 635 -0.73 -8.82 11.95
C LYS A 635 -1.81 -9.56 11.12
N PRO A 636 -3.08 -9.12 11.19
CA PRO A 636 -4.07 -9.61 10.25
C PRO A 636 -3.64 -9.22 8.84
N ALA A 637 -3.50 -10.20 7.94
CA ALA A 637 -3.21 -9.96 6.54
C ALA A 637 -4.31 -10.55 5.66
N LEU A 638 -4.77 -9.75 4.71
CA LEU A 638 -5.98 -10.01 3.96
C LEU A 638 -5.64 -10.15 2.48
N LEU A 639 -6.10 -11.23 1.87
CA LEU A 639 -6.05 -11.43 0.43
C LEU A 639 -7.31 -10.78 -0.16
N LEU A 640 -7.13 -9.69 -0.88
CA LEU A 640 -8.19 -8.80 -1.34
C LEU A 640 -8.63 -9.22 -2.74
N ASN A 641 -9.39 -10.31 -2.80
CA ASN A 641 -9.67 -10.96 -4.07
C ASN A 641 -11.03 -10.57 -4.65
N PHE A 642 -11.10 -10.67 -5.98
CA PHE A 642 -12.33 -10.54 -6.74
C PHE A 642 -12.69 -11.86 -7.39
N LEU A 643 -13.97 -12.25 -7.28
CA LEU A 643 -14.46 -13.52 -7.80
C LEU A 643 -14.10 -13.72 -9.29
N ASN A 644 -14.44 -12.76 -10.14
CA ASN A 644 -14.29 -12.94 -11.59
C ASN A 644 -12.94 -12.41 -12.12
N LEU A 645 -12.43 -11.30 -11.57
CA LEU A 645 -11.19 -10.69 -12.06
C LEU A 645 -9.97 -11.59 -11.80
N HIS A 646 -10.01 -12.36 -10.71
CA HIS A 646 -8.92 -13.24 -10.31
C HIS A 646 -9.24 -14.73 -10.53
N ASP A 647 -10.24 -15.07 -11.35
CA ASP A 647 -10.65 -16.46 -11.66
C ASP A 647 -11.04 -17.30 -10.42
N PHE A 648 -11.54 -16.68 -9.35
CA PHE A 648 -12.00 -17.39 -8.14
C PHE A 648 -13.42 -17.93 -8.26
N ASP A 649 -14.12 -17.68 -9.36
CA ASP A 649 -15.31 -18.43 -9.79
C ASP A 649 -14.98 -19.90 -10.15
N LYS A 650 -13.70 -20.20 -10.43
CA LYS A 650 -13.21 -21.57 -10.60
C LYS A 650 -13.02 -22.25 -9.25
N ARG A 651 -13.93 -23.18 -8.92
CA ARG A 651 -13.96 -23.93 -7.65
C ARG A 651 -12.60 -24.51 -7.25
N SER A 652 -11.89 -25.17 -8.15
CA SER A 652 -10.58 -25.79 -7.83
C SER A 652 -9.53 -24.78 -7.39
N LYS A 653 -9.47 -23.61 -8.04
CA LYS A 653 -8.58 -22.52 -7.66
C LYS A 653 -8.96 -21.93 -6.31
N HIS A 654 -10.26 -21.69 -6.08
CA HIS A 654 -10.77 -21.14 -4.82
C HIS A 654 -10.51 -22.09 -3.64
N GLU A 655 -10.74 -23.39 -3.84
CA GLU A 655 -10.45 -24.43 -2.86
C GLU A 655 -8.98 -24.49 -2.46
N TYR A 656 -8.08 -24.54 -3.44
CA TYR A 656 -6.64 -24.50 -3.19
C TYR A 656 -6.25 -23.21 -2.44
N HIS A 657 -6.81 -22.07 -2.84
CA HIS A 657 -6.53 -20.79 -2.19
C HIS A 657 -7.01 -20.73 -0.73
N TRP A 658 -8.17 -21.32 -0.41
CA TRP A 658 -8.63 -21.47 0.97
C TRP A 658 -7.68 -22.32 1.81
N ARG A 659 -7.21 -23.45 1.26
CA ARG A 659 -6.31 -24.35 1.99
C ARG A 659 -4.96 -23.70 2.29
N MET A 660 -4.41 -22.97 1.31
CA MET A 660 -3.23 -22.12 1.50
C MET A 660 -3.48 -21.03 2.54
N SER A 661 -4.65 -20.39 2.50
CA SER A 661 -5.02 -19.34 3.44
C SER A 661 -5.11 -19.85 4.88
N VAL A 662 -5.66 -21.05 5.07
CA VAL A 662 -5.67 -21.73 6.38
C VAL A 662 -4.27 -22.09 6.83
N LEU A 663 -3.43 -22.68 5.96
CA LEU A 663 -2.04 -23.03 6.30
C LEU A 663 -1.25 -21.82 6.83
N TYR A 664 -1.36 -20.66 6.17
CA TYR A 664 -0.57 -19.48 6.53
C TYR A 664 -1.31 -18.49 7.44
N GLY A 665 -2.57 -18.75 7.80
CA GLY A 665 -3.39 -17.82 8.59
C GLY A 665 -3.63 -16.47 7.90
N LEU A 666 -3.96 -16.50 6.60
CA LEU A 666 -4.33 -15.32 5.80
C LEU A 666 -5.84 -15.34 5.53
N TYR A 667 -6.50 -14.17 5.45
CA TYR A 667 -7.93 -14.12 5.17
C TYR A 667 -8.23 -14.10 3.65
N PRO A 668 -8.85 -15.15 3.07
CA PRO A 668 -9.16 -15.23 1.64
C PRO A 668 -10.41 -14.43 1.29
N SER A 669 -10.30 -13.10 1.30
CA SER A 669 -11.46 -12.21 1.18
C SER A 669 -11.99 -12.18 -0.25
N ILE A 670 -13.31 -12.30 -0.42
CA ILE A 670 -14.02 -11.88 -1.63
C ILE A 670 -14.76 -10.58 -1.32
N GLY A 671 -14.21 -9.46 -1.77
CA GLY A 671 -14.64 -8.12 -1.35
C GLY A 671 -16.00 -7.70 -1.89
N ARG A 672 -16.30 -8.03 -3.16
CA ARG A 672 -17.58 -7.76 -3.84
C ARG A 672 -18.25 -9.06 -4.29
N ARG A 673 -19.57 -9.03 -4.50
CA ARG A 673 -20.39 -10.22 -4.79
C ARG A 673 -20.26 -11.31 -3.73
N CYS A 674 -20.28 -10.88 -2.47
CA CYS A 674 -20.13 -11.76 -1.32
C CYS A 674 -21.26 -12.80 -1.28
N ASP A 675 -22.48 -12.40 -1.63
CA ASP A 675 -23.63 -13.29 -1.83
C ASP A 675 -23.35 -14.45 -2.81
N GLU A 676 -22.79 -14.15 -3.99
CA GLU A 676 -22.41 -15.15 -4.98
C GLU A 676 -21.33 -16.08 -4.44
N ALA A 677 -20.30 -15.54 -3.78
CA ALA A 677 -19.24 -16.34 -3.18
C ALA A 677 -19.75 -17.28 -2.07
N TYR A 678 -20.67 -16.84 -1.21
CA TYR A 678 -21.30 -17.70 -0.20
C TYR A 678 -22.23 -18.75 -0.82
N ALA A 679 -22.92 -18.42 -1.91
CA ALA A 679 -23.74 -19.38 -2.64
C ALA A 679 -22.89 -20.50 -3.26
N LEU A 680 -21.74 -20.16 -3.84
CA LEU A 680 -20.83 -21.11 -4.50
C LEU A 680 -19.96 -21.92 -3.52
N TYR A 681 -19.52 -21.29 -2.43
CA TYR A 681 -18.46 -21.84 -1.56
C TYR A 681 -18.80 -21.84 -0.08
N GLY A 682 -20.07 -21.66 0.30
CA GLY A 682 -20.50 -21.61 1.70
C GLY A 682 -20.09 -22.82 2.55
N ASP A 683 -19.80 -23.95 1.92
CA ASP A 683 -19.19 -25.12 2.59
C ASP A 683 -17.75 -24.87 3.05
N LEU A 684 -16.93 -24.16 2.26
CA LEU A 684 -15.58 -23.76 2.66
C LEU A 684 -15.61 -22.73 3.79
N TYR A 685 -16.47 -21.71 3.69
CA TYR A 685 -16.64 -20.70 4.75
C TYR A 685 -17.04 -21.35 6.08
N ARG A 686 -18.08 -22.21 6.08
CA ARG A 686 -18.54 -22.91 7.29
C ARG A 686 -17.47 -23.81 7.89
N ARG A 687 -16.68 -24.49 7.05
CA ARG A 687 -15.65 -25.42 7.50
C ARG A 687 -14.42 -24.70 8.07
N PHE A 688 -13.91 -23.70 7.35
CA PHE A 688 -12.57 -23.14 7.63
C PHE A 688 -12.58 -21.82 8.37
N MET A 689 -13.61 -20.97 8.23
CA MET A 689 -13.60 -19.63 8.82
C MET A 689 -13.48 -19.62 10.36
N PRO A 690 -14.19 -20.48 11.12
CA PRO A 690 -14.04 -20.50 12.58
C PRO A 690 -12.62 -20.86 13.04
N SER A 691 -12.01 -21.86 12.40
CA SER A 691 -10.61 -22.26 12.66
C SER A 691 -9.63 -21.18 12.26
N LEU A 692 -9.83 -20.56 11.09
CA LEU A 692 -8.97 -19.48 10.59
C LEU A 692 -8.93 -18.28 11.55
N LYS A 693 -10.10 -17.85 12.05
CA LYS A 693 -10.19 -16.81 13.09
C LYS A 693 -9.44 -17.21 14.36
N SER A 694 -9.55 -18.48 14.77
CA SER A 694 -8.90 -18.98 15.98
C SER A 694 -7.36 -19.00 15.87
N ILE A 695 -6.82 -19.45 14.74
CA ILE A 695 -5.36 -19.45 14.52
C ILE A 695 -4.81 -18.03 14.33
N SER A 696 -5.54 -17.16 13.62
CA SER A 696 -5.17 -15.75 13.48
C SER A 696 -5.09 -15.08 14.85
N ALA A 697 -6.09 -15.32 15.71
CA ALA A 697 -6.13 -14.76 17.06
C ALA A 697 -5.01 -15.31 17.96
N ALA A 698 -4.65 -16.59 17.81
CA ALA A 698 -3.56 -17.21 18.54
C ALA A 698 -2.17 -16.65 18.13
N GLY A 699 -2.04 -16.16 16.90
CA GLY A 699 -0.85 -15.52 16.38
C GLY A 699 0.21 -16.51 15.90
N TRP A 700 0.63 -16.35 14.65
CA TRP A 700 1.66 -17.19 14.03
C TRP A 700 3.01 -17.08 14.76
N GLN A 701 3.76 -18.17 14.78
CA GLN A 701 5.10 -18.24 15.35
C GLN A 701 6.07 -18.85 14.34
N PRO A 702 7.25 -18.24 14.10
CA PRO A 702 8.16 -18.68 13.06
C PRO A 702 8.75 -20.07 13.34
N ILE A 703 9.15 -20.34 14.58
CA ILE A 703 9.65 -21.66 14.99
C ILE A 703 8.45 -22.55 15.32
N THR A 704 8.34 -23.66 14.58
CA THR A 704 7.18 -24.55 14.66
C THR A 704 7.16 -25.37 15.96
N HIS A 705 8.31 -25.84 16.48
CA HIS A 705 8.37 -26.81 17.60
C HIS A 705 7.53 -28.08 17.37
N ALA A 706 7.32 -28.46 16.11
CA ALA A 706 6.70 -29.72 15.75
C ALA A 706 7.21 -30.20 14.39
N MET A 707 7.14 -31.51 14.20
CA MET A 707 7.44 -32.18 12.94
C MET A 707 6.40 -33.27 12.66
N LEU A 708 6.47 -33.82 11.44
CA LEU A 708 5.57 -34.85 10.95
C LEU A 708 6.37 -36.09 10.55
N GLU A 709 5.87 -37.27 10.93
CA GLU A 709 6.47 -38.56 10.56
C GLU A 709 5.42 -39.47 9.87
N PRO A 710 5.60 -39.82 8.59
CA PRO A 710 6.68 -39.41 7.69
C PRO A 710 6.59 -37.92 7.31
N ALA A 711 7.72 -37.32 6.92
CA ALA A 711 7.73 -35.94 6.41
C ALA A 711 7.00 -35.84 5.06
N GLY A 712 6.45 -34.66 4.75
CA GLY A 712 5.80 -34.40 3.45
C GLY A 712 4.87 -33.20 3.47
N PRO A 713 3.81 -33.19 4.30
CA PRO A 713 2.92 -32.05 4.43
C PRO A 713 3.62 -30.80 4.97
N TYR A 714 3.09 -29.62 4.63
CA TYR A 714 3.51 -28.34 5.24
C TYR A 714 2.89 -28.19 6.62
N ILE A 715 3.63 -27.60 7.55
CA ILE A 715 3.18 -27.39 8.93
C ILE A 715 3.57 -26.00 9.45
N GLU A 716 2.60 -25.30 10.05
CA GLU A 716 2.81 -24.00 10.72
C GLU A 716 2.23 -24.02 12.13
N ARG A 717 2.82 -23.24 13.04
CA ARG A 717 2.35 -23.10 14.43
C ARG A 717 1.70 -21.74 14.68
N PHE A 718 0.60 -21.77 15.41
CA PHE A 718 -0.08 -20.58 15.93
C PHE A 718 -0.31 -20.73 17.43
N GLY A 719 -0.08 -19.66 18.18
CA GLY A 719 -0.17 -19.65 19.64
C GLY A 719 1.08 -20.17 20.34
N GLN A 720 1.11 -19.94 21.66
CA GLN A 720 2.28 -20.21 22.50
C GLN A 720 2.04 -21.30 23.55
N SER A 721 0.79 -21.56 23.94
CA SER A 721 0.50 -22.56 24.97
C SER A 721 -0.92 -23.12 24.82
N PRO A 722 -1.16 -24.38 25.21
CA PRO A 722 -2.49 -24.99 25.14
C PRO A 722 -3.59 -24.17 25.83
N LYS A 723 -3.28 -23.54 26.98
CA LYS A 723 -4.23 -22.72 27.76
C LYS A 723 -4.67 -21.43 27.06
N ARG A 724 -3.85 -20.92 26.14
CA ARG A 724 -4.14 -19.68 25.38
C ARG A 724 -4.47 -19.98 23.92
N GLY A 725 -4.70 -21.25 23.59
CA GLY A 725 -4.81 -21.74 22.22
C GLY A 725 -3.43 -22.03 21.65
N LEU A 726 -3.20 -23.30 21.32
CA LEU A 726 -2.05 -23.77 20.55
C LEU A 726 -2.56 -24.62 19.39
N TYR A 727 -2.17 -24.24 18.18
CA TYR A 727 -2.66 -24.84 16.95
C TYR A 727 -1.50 -25.14 16.01
N PHE A 728 -1.65 -26.23 15.27
CA PHE A 728 -0.82 -26.56 14.12
C PHE A 728 -1.70 -26.70 12.89
N THR A 729 -1.38 -25.95 11.85
CA THR A 729 -2.02 -26.13 10.54
C THR A 729 -1.18 -27.09 9.74
N VAL A 730 -1.78 -28.13 9.17
CA VAL A 730 -1.07 -29.13 8.37
C VAL A 730 -1.73 -29.26 7.01
N TYR A 731 -0.99 -29.02 5.93
CA TYR A 731 -1.52 -29.07 4.56
C TYR A 731 -0.84 -30.18 3.75
N ASN A 732 -1.62 -31.17 3.34
CA ASN A 732 -1.19 -32.27 2.48
C ASN A 732 -1.52 -31.95 1.02
N GLU A 733 -0.52 -31.57 0.23
CA GLU A 733 -0.69 -31.30 -1.21
C GLU A 733 -0.72 -32.57 -2.07
N ASN A 734 -0.46 -33.74 -1.49
CA ASN A 734 -0.43 -34.98 -2.25
C ASN A 734 -1.84 -35.44 -2.61
N ARG A 735 -1.95 -36.14 -3.75
CA ARG A 735 -3.19 -36.77 -4.23
C ARG A 735 -3.59 -38.03 -3.46
N SER A 736 -2.76 -38.49 -2.54
CA SER A 736 -3.07 -39.56 -1.60
C SER A 736 -3.29 -38.98 -0.20
N PRO A 737 -4.16 -39.60 0.63
CA PRO A 737 -4.26 -39.26 2.03
C PRO A 737 -2.90 -39.36 2.74
N TYR A 738 -2.72 -38.54 3.77
CA TYR A 738 -1.60 -38.59 4.68
C TYR A 738 -2.03 -39.29 5.97
N GLU A 739 -1.27 -40.29 6.40
CA GLU A 739 -1.38 -40.94 7.71
C GLU A 739 -0.03 -40.85 8.39
N GLY A 740 0.03 -40.29 9.59
CA GLY A 740 1.29 -40.07 10.27
C GLY A 740 1.15 -39.58 11.69
N VAL A 741 2.28 -39.17 12.25
CA VAL A 741 2.42 -38.73 13.64
C VAL A 741 2.78 -37.26 13.67
N LEU A 742 1.99 -36.47 14.41
CA LEU A 742 2.39 -35.15 14.85
C LEU A 742 3.29 -35.32 16.06
N ILE A 743 4.54 -34.86 15.95
CA ILE A 743 5.51 -34.90 17.05
C ILE A 743 5.78 -33.46 17.47
N VAL A 744 5.33 -33.08 18.65
CA VAL A 744 5.49 -31.74 19.23
C VAL A 744 6.58 -31.78 20.30
N ASP A 745 7.50 -30.83 20.25
CA ASP A 745 8.48 -30.57 21.30
C ASP A 745 7.76 -29.93 22.49
N ALA A 746 7.29 -30.78 23.40
CA ALA A 746 6.45 -30.39 24.52
C ALA A 746 7.29 -29.67 25.58
N GLU A 747 8.56 -30.04 25.75
CA GLU A 747 9.50 -29.36 26.64
C GLU A 747 9.74 -27.91 26.21
N ALA A 748 10.07 -27.67 24.94
CA ALA A 748 10.28 -26.31 24.42
C ALA A 748 9.03 -25.42 24.51
N LEU A 749 7.83 -26.02 24.42
CA LEU A 749 6.55 -25.31 24.57
C LEU A 749 6.04 -25.27 26.02
N GLY A 750 6.79 -25.84 26.98
CA GLY A 750 6.42 -25.86 28.39
C GLY A 750 5.15 -26.68 28.72
N ILE A 751 4.79 -27.63 27.87
CA ILE A 751 3.61 -28.49 28.01
C ILE A 751 3.95 -29.65 28.96
N ARG A 752 3.12 -29.85 29.99
CA ARG A 752 3.35 -30.91 30.98
C ARG A 752 2.61 -32.21 30.62
N ALA A 753 3.13 -33.33 31.11
CA ALA A 753 2.45 -34.61 31.01
C ALA A 753 1.02 -34.52 31.58
N GLY A 754 0.04 -34.99 30.81
CA GLY A 754 -1.39 -34.94 31.15
C GLY A 754 -2.06 -33.57 30.95
N GLU A 755 -1.33 -32.51 30.57
CA GLU A 755 -1.95 -31.21 30.26
C GLU A 755 -2.78 -31.28 28.97
N VAL A 756 -2.31 -32.04 27.99
CA VAL A 756 -2.99 -32.27 26.72
C VAL A 756 -3.19 -33.76 26.56
N VAL A 757 -4.45 -34.20 26.52
CA VAL A 757 -4.82 -35.63 26.39
C VAL A 757 -5.31 -35.99 24.98
N GLN A 758 -5.66 -34.99 24.17
CA GLN A 758 -6.12 -35.20 22.80
C GLN A 758 -5.75 -34.00 21.91
N VAL A 759 -5.60 -34.29 20.61
CA VAL A 759 -5.46 -33.29 19.55
C VAL A 759 -6.73 -33.32 18.69
N THR A 760 -7.32 -32.16 18.45
CA THR A 760 -8.57 -32.03 17.68
C THR A 760 -8.34 -31.24 16.41
N ASP A 761 -8.69 -31.79 15.24
CA ASP A 761 -8.83 -31.01 14.01
C ASP A 761 -10.11 -30.17 14.09
N THR A 762 -9.93 -28.87 14.31
CA THR A 762 -11.04 -27.92 14.45
C THR A 762 -11.83 -27.70 13.17
N THR A 763 -11.31 -28.12 12.00
CA THR A 763 -12.02 -27.99 10.72
C THR A 763 -13.01 -29.12 10.45
N THR A 764 -12.85 -30.27 11.12
CA THR A 764 -13.69 -31.47 10.94
C THR A 764 -14.32 -31.98 12.23
N GLY A 765 -13.76 -31.62 13.39
CA GLY A 765 -14.12 -32.14 14.70
C GLY A 765 -13.46 -33.48 15.04
N ALA A 766 -12.67 -34.06 14.12
CA ALA A 766 -11.92 -35.29 14.38
C ALA A 766 -10.94 -35.08 15.54
N SER A 767 -10.84 -36.06 16.43
CA SER A 767 -9.96 -35.99 17.59
C SER A 767 -9.20 -37.29 17.76
N TRP A 768 -7.93 -37.17 18.15
CA TRP A 768 -7.02 -38.29 18.35
C TRP A 768 -6.36 -38.17 19.72
N PRO A 769 -6.12 -39.31 20.42
CA PRO A 769 -5.41 -39.28 21.69
C PRO A 769 -3.98 -38.75 21.51
N ALA A 770 -3.51 -38.03 22.51
CA ALA A 770 -2.14 -37.54 22.58
C ALA A 770 -1.37 -38.32 23.65
N GLU A 771 -0.17 -38.76 23.32
CA GLU A 771 0.72 -39.46 24.23
C GLU A 771 1.93 -38.59 24.56
N PHE A 772 2.29 -38.52 25.83
CA PHE A 772 3.47 -37.79 26.30
C PHE A 772 4.58 -38.79 26.63
N ALA A 773 5.73 -38.67 25.98
CA ALA A 773 6.91 -39.47 26.26
C ALA A 773 8.19 -38.67 25.92
N ASP A 774 9.22 -38.78 26.75
CA ASP A 774 10.56 -38.21 26.52
C ASP A 774 10.55 -36.72 26.13
N GLY A 775 9.73 -35.91 26.79
CA GLY A 775 9.61 -34.47 26.52
C GLY A 775 8.87 -34.12 25.23
N GLN A 776 8.28 -35.11 24.54
CA GLN A 776 7.51 -34.95 23.32
C GLN A 776 6.03 -35.28 23.56
N LEU A 777 5.16 -34.59 22.82
CA LEU A 777 3.76 -34.96 22.66
C LEU A 777 3.56 -35.53 21.25
N ARG A 778 2.96 -36.72 21.19
CA ARG A 778 2.74 -37.46 19.94
C ARG A 778 1.25 -37.71 19.73
N ALA A 779 0.76 -37.48 18.52
CA ALA A 779 -0.62 -37.80 18.14
C ALA A 779 -0.65 -38.40 16.73
N PHE A 780 -1.25 -39.59 16.59
CA PHE A 780 -1.50 -40.22 15.29
C PHE A 780 -2.75 -39.60 14.67
N PHE A 781 -2.64 -39.11 13.44
CA PHE A 781 -3.76 -38.46 12.75
C PHE A 781 -3.72 -38.75 11.24
N SER A 782 -4.81 -38.42 10.56
CA SER A 782 -4.95 -38.58 9.12
C SER A 782 -5.51 -37.30 8.48
N ILE A 783 -5.01 -36.95 7.30
CA ILE A 783 -5.53 -35.85 6.47
C ILE A 783 -5.85 -36.41 5.09
N ALA A 784 -6.97 -35.95 4.51
CA ALA A 784 -7.33 -36.31 3.14
C ALA A 784 -6.28 -35.83 2.11
N ALA A 785 -6.39 -36.35 0.89
CA ALA A 785 -5.63 -35.86 -0.25
C ALA A 785 -5.96 -34.38 -0.52
N GLU A 786 -4.94 -33.58 -0.85
CA GLU A 786 -5.10 -32.17 -1.22
C GLU A 786 -5.90 -31.35 -0.19
N ASP A 787 -5.77 -31.64 1.11
CA ASP A 787 -6.56 -31.02 2.18
C ASP A 787 -5.73 -30.50 3.36
N VAL A 788 -6.32 -29.58 4.11
CA VAL A 788 -5.70 -28.91 5.27
C VAL A 788 -6.45 -29.24 6.57
N ALA A 789 -5.71 -29.47 7.65
CA ALA A 789 -6.25 -29.64 9.00
C ALA A 789 -5.74 -28.53 9.93
N VAL A 790 -6.53 -28.21 10.96
CA VAL A 790 -6.14 -27.27 12.03
C VAL A 790 -6.20 -27.99 13.36
N LEU A 791 -5.06 -28.56 13.74
CA LEU A 791 -4.86 -29.40 14.91
C LEU A 791 -4.69 -28.54 16.17
N GLN A 792 -5.69 -28.51 17.03
CA GLN A 792 -5.64 -27.83 18.32
C GLN A 792 -5.13 -28.77 19.41
N LEU A 793 -4.12 -28.33 20.16
CA LEU A 793 -3.71 -28.94 21.42
C LEU A 793 -4.46 -28.22 22.54
N LYS A 794 -5.50 -28.85 23.06
CA LYS A 794 -6.36 -28.27 24.09
C LYS A 794 -5.91 -28.75 25.47
N ALA A 795 -5.75 -27.80 26.40
CA ALA A 795 -5.57 -28.14 27.81
C ALA A 795 -6.88 -28.65 28.42
N GLU A 796 -6.80 -29.65 29.32
CA GLU A 796 -7.93 -30.06 30.16
C GLU A 796 -8.43 -28.95 31.12
#